data_AF-T0SAH7-F1
#
_entry.id   AF-T0SAH7-F1
#
_cell.length_a   1.000
_cell.length_b   1.000
_cell.length_c   1.000
_cell.angle_alpha   90.00
_cell.angle_beta   90.00
_cell.angle_gamma   90.00
#
_symmetry.space_group_name_H-M   'P 1'
#
loop_
_entity.id
_entity.type
_entity.pdbx_description
1 polymer ?
#
loop_
_entity_poly.entity_id
_entity_poly.type
_entity_poly.pdbx_seq_one_letter_code
_entity_poly.pdbx_strand_id
1 'polypeptide(L)'
;MLVPWLVVILAAVLEANAQPTLPSNFETRRLNKCLDAAWVAATAKRLNLDPNAIDSQRRRANPLLRQGLQEPRFTLNDPRQYSSNAFKPECFKADQSFHGVGERVYPNGSVATTGTWNGSLVLEYNNWQSQTLTTSIIAILASEVVGYPVSFLKTSGGLGVTERMSSVGAGVCTPSHVSPEVWTSSKMTLLNVYANETSSSAIGYNGQSGLYTLQTNVDEALKGPASTIGNFSRSHSADWWRDYVLDSDLINFYSIANFNMSQVGQKSACADGLYGCLNGCSQTAACTAALAQGKTCMLVASQYGTDDQGYLQSAVGNNNIPARFCFAGYAPTGNLVTSTMASGGAIVFYHYEPDMFHFTNPGKFVRISLPRPTPEMVVLATGQFGSNGFGQPSPDPVSVDYPEQVLMKYYSNYLLDATMLNNFLRKFQITKLDINNLLLAYANANASVADIEYAVACDWVQKNYEKWYLWVDRLPLCTMSTNMRYSVANCNSSSQPRVVTFAWTTPDPANSSHPYDCDGGFSTLPPSFYTSRSCEWLDANTALWSLWLTSPPTCDLSFYNYSVSECTSSSIRNVEFFWLLPSATNYLVSGECINGVSLPSNTTVACDYVPTFSGVYTGIATITVIVLVILVVFVALVLKFREKPVIKRSQWHLLLLLLLGGILICAYVLLGGGAPSSFLCGARPFVGSLGYTLCFGSLLVKSLRVYLVFENKAMKKRVVSVWRMLRILSAIVGVDIGIVVVWLLAEFPSPSTYTAAAAEFTGTLVHVECHSSSFIFPVLSIFWKAVVTFVGLYVSFLIRHVSGDFQESIWIFAASCVVLVGSLLMLTMTYLVVLPAAAAYGFLSAITLFCTVVTMALMFGPKFTRLNRDDVTTDATHATSKETKTSMVNVSGLSKSRAVSSANGQ
;
A
#
# COMPACT_ATOMS: atom_id res chain seq x y z
N MET A 1 -27.51 42.18 27.07
CA MET A 1 -26.33 42.89 26.50
C MET A 1 -25.18 43.12 27.48
N LEU A 2 -25.25 42.73 28.76
CA LEU A 2 -24.17 42.96 29.76
C LEU A 2 -23.19 41.79 29.97
N VAL A 3 -23.53 40.58 29.49
CA VAL A 3 -22.70 39.36 29.69
C VAL A 3 -21.46 39.29 28.77
N PRO A 4 -21.49 39.70 27.48
CA PRO A 4 -20.31 39.61 26.62
C PRO A 4 -19.19 40.59 27.01
N TRP A 5 -19.56 41.76 27.54
CA TRP A 5 -18.61 42.78 28.00
C TRP A 5 -17.87 42.36 29.27
N LEU A 6 -18.55 41.66 30.17
CA LEU A 6 -17.94 41.11 31.39
C LEU A 6 -16.91 40.02 31.07
N VAL A 7 -17.12 39.20 30.03
CA VAL A 7 -16.15 38.17 29.59
C VAL A 7 -14.91 38.80 28.95
N VAL A 8 -15.07 39.87 28.17
CA VAL A 8 -13.95 40.62 27.56
C VAL A 8 -13.14 41.37 28.62
N ILE A 9 -13.82 41.96 29.63
CA ILE A 9 -13.13 42.62 30.75
C ILE A 9 -12.47 41.57 31.68
N LEU A 10 -13.08 40.41 31.93
CA LEU A 10 -12.43 39.33 32.68
C LEU A 10 -11.19 38.81 31.94
N ALA A 11 -11.27 38.62 30.62
CA ALA A 11 -10.14 38.20 29.80
C ALA A 11 -9.02 39.24 29.80
N ALA A 12 -9.36 40.54 29.67
CA ALA A 12 -8.38 41.63 29.73
C ALA A 12 -7.76 41.82 31.12
N VAL A 13 -8.52 41.58 32.21
CA VAL A 13 -8.00 41.63 33.60
C VAL A 13 -7.17 40.38 33.93
N LEU A 14 -7.47 39.22 33.35
CA LEU A 14 -6.67 38.00 33.45
C LEU A 14 -5.35 38.13 32.67
N GLU A 15 -5.35 38.76 31.49
CA GLU A 15 -4.14 39.05 30.72
C GLU A 15 -3.26 40.14 31.38
N ALA A 16 -3.88 41.15 32.03
CA ALA A 16 -3.13 42.20 32.73
C ALA A 16 -2.42 41.73 34.02
N ASN A 17 -2.79 40.57 34.57
CA ASN A 17 -2.19 39.98 35.78
C ASN A 17 -1.30 38.76 35.50
N ALA A 18 -1.06 38.39 34.23
CA ALA A 18 -0.17 37.28 33.90
C ALA A 18 1.29 37.69 34.14
N GLN A 19 1.91 37.15 35.20
CA GLN A 19 3.33 37.37 35.45
C GLN A 19 4.17 36.88 34.26
N PRO A 20 5.18 37.64 33.80
CA PRO A 20 6.03 37.23 32.71
C PRO A 20 6.82 35.97 33.10
N THR A 21 6.80 34.95 32.24
CA THR A 21 7.51 33.68 32.45
C THR A 21 8.73 33.60 31.52
N LEU A 22 9.79 32.94 32.01
CA LEU A 22 11.06 32.74 31.30
C LEU A 22 11.28 31.25 31.03
N PRO A 23 12.08 30.88 30.00
CA PRO A 23 12.55 29.50 29.85
C PRO A 23 13.31 29.04 31.10
N SER A 24 13.11 27.79 31.52
CA SER A 24 13.91 27.21 32.60
C SER A 24 15.37 26.99 32.18
N ASN A 25 16.24 26.66 33.14
CA ASN A 25 17.60 26.22 32.81
C ASN A 25 17.56 24.98 31.90
N PHE A 26 16.73 23.98 32.22
CA PHE A 26 16.55 22.79 31.39
C PHE A 26 16.04 23.10 29.98
N GLU A 27 15.16 24.10 29.83
CA GLU A 27 14.72 24.56 28.52
C GLU A 27 15.84 25.30 27.78
N THR A 28 16.63 26.10 28.48
CA THR A 28 17.80 26.79 27.91
C THR A 28 18.82 25.80 27.34
N ARG A 29 19.00 24.62 27.98
CA ARG A 29 19.82 23.52 27.45
C ARG A 29 19.34 22.99 26.10
N ARG A 30 18.05 23.13 25.78
CA ARG A 30 17.41 22.66 24.55
C ARG A 30 17.34 23.71 23.45
N LEU A 31 17.75 24.95 23.71
CA LEU A 31 17.77 26.00 22.68
C LEU A 31 18.86 25.80 21.62
N ASN A 32 19.50 24.63 21.60
CA ASN A 32 20.40 24.14 20.55
C ASN A 32 21.52 25.13 20.22
N LYS A 33 22.16 25.64 21.27
CA LYS A 33 23.20 26.67 21.21
C LYS A 33 24.61 26.13 21.32
N CYS A 34 24.80 24.85 21.57
CA CYS A 34 26.14 24.32 21.79
C CYS A 34 26.95 24.26 20.50
N LEU A 35 26.41 23.64 19.45
CA LEU A 35 27.08 23.49 18.17
C LEU A 35 26.73 24.64 17.23
N ASP A 36 27.30 25.81 17.47
CA ASP A 36 27.01 27.01 16.68
C ASP A 36 27.84 27.13 15.39
N ALA A 37 27.57 28.19 14.62
CA ALA A 37 28.28 28.46 13.36
C ALA A 37 29.80 28.63 13.54
N ALA A 38 30.21 29.23 14.67
CA ALA A 38 31.61 29.50 14.97
C ALA A 38 32.36 28.20 15.27
N TRP A 39 31.74 27.28 16.02
CA TRP A 39 32.25 25.95 16.27
C TRP A 39 32.43 25.15 14.97
N VAL A 40 31.44 25.19 14.07
CA VAL A 40 31.54 24.50 12.75
C VAL A 40 32.75 25.02 11.98
N ALA A 41 32.90 26.34 11.86
CA ALA A 41 34.01 26.95 11.12
C ALA A 41 35.37 26.64 11.75
N ALA A 42 35.47 26.71 13.08
CA ALA A 42 36.70 26.40 13.81
C ALA A 42 37.10 24.92 13.68
N THR A 43 36.13 24.00 13.80
CA THR A 43 36.36 22.56 13.70
C THR A 43 36.71 22.15 12.27
N ALA A 44 36.00 22.68 11.27
CA ALA A 44 36.31 22.48 9.84
C ALA A 44 37.75 22.89 9.51
N LYS A 45 38.17 24.07 9.98
CA LYS A 45 39.53 24.56 9.81
C LYS A 45 40.57 23.69 10.52
N ARG A 46 40.31 23.30 11.77
CA ARG A 46 41.22 22.48 12.58
C ARG A 46 41.47 21.10 11.97
N LEU A 47 40.42 20.49 11.41
CA LEU A 47 40.46 19.15 10.84
C LEU A 47 40.71 19.12 9.33
N ASN A 48 40.81 20.28 8.69
CA ASN A 48 40.90 20.41 7.24
C ASN A 48 39.76 19.66 6.50
N LEU A 49 38.54 19.84 6.99
CA LEU A 49 37.32 19.25 6.43
C LEU A 49 36.44 20.33 5.81
N ASP A 50 35.81 20.03 4.67
CA ASP A 50 34.77 20.86 4.08
C ASP A 50 33.38 20.42 4.61
N PRO A 51 32.65 21.28 5.34
CA PRO A 51 31.28 20.99 5.81
C PRO A 51 30.27 20.76 4.68
N ASN A 52 30.53 21.29 3.48
CA ASN A 52 29.62 21.23 2.33
C ASN A 52 30.03 20.17 1.30
N ALA A 53 31.11 19.42 1.54
CA ALA A 53 31.54 18.36 0.63
C ALA A 53 30.46 17.29 0.47
N ILE A 54 30.31 16.79 -0.75
CA ILE A 54 29.31 15.79 -1.12
C ILE A 54 30.00 14.52 -1.64
N ASP A 55 29.49 13.34 -1.26
CA ASP A 55 30.00 12.04 -1.71
C ASP A 55 29.40 11.57 -3.06
N SER A 56 29.84 10.43 -3.57
CA SER A 56 29.36 9.86 -4.84
C SER A 56 27.86 9.48 -4.84
N GLN A 57 27.24 9.35 -3.66
CA GLN A 57 25.82 9.07 -3.49
C GLN A 57 25.00 10.34 -3.23
N ARG A 58 25.61 11.52 -3.44
CA ARG A 58 25.03 12.84 -3.17
C ARG A 58 24.69 13.10 -1.70
N ARG A 59 25.38 12.45 -0.76
CA ARG A 59 25.25 12.74 0.67
C ARG A 59 26.27 13.77 1.11
N ARG A 60 26.02 14.44 2.24
CA ARG A 60 27.09 15.20 2.91
C ARG A 60 28.22 14.25 3.31
N ALA A 61 29.44 14.58 2.94
CA ALA A 61 30.63 13.84 3.31
C ALA A 61 30.88 13.93 4.83
N ASN A 62 30.59 15.09 5.42
CA ASN A 62 30.74 15.38 6.85
C ASN A 62 29.38 15.80 7.46
N PRO A 63 28.38 14.90 7.54
CA PRO A 63 26.99 15.27 7.83
C PRO A 63 26.76 15.83 9.23
N LEU A 64 27.66 15.53 10.17
CA LEU A 64 27.59 15.97 11.57
C LEU A 64 28.40 17.25 11.83
N LEU A 65 29.19 17.73 10.86
CA LEU A 65 29.92 18.99 10.97
C LEU A 65 29.02 20.14 10.50
N ARG A 66 27.97 20.40 11.29
CA ARG A 66 26.91 21.38 10.99
C ARG A 66 26.45 22.04 12.28
N GLN A 67 25.74 23.16 12.15
CA GLN A 67 25.07 23.77 13.30
C GLN A 67 24.06 22.78 13.90
N GLY A 68 23.92 22.83 15.22
CA GLY A 68 22.95 22.05 15.97
C GLY A 68 21.56 22.18 15.39
N LEU A 69 20.85 21.06 15.31
CA LEU A 69 19.47 20.99 14.84
C LEU A 69 18.62 21.95 15.67
N GLN A 70 17.89 22.85 15.01
CA GLN A 70 17.02 23.82 15.70
C GLN A 70 15.67 23.20 16.06
N GLU A 71 15.20 22.29 15.20
CA GLU A 71 13.95 21.54 15.37
C GLU A 71 14.25 20.04 15.44
N PRO A 72 13.50 19.27 16.27
CA PRO A 72 13.67 17.83 16.34
C PRO A 72 13.36 17.17 14.99
N ARG A 73 14.16 16.17 14.64
CA ARG A 73 14.02 15.36 13.42
C ARG A 73 13.11 14.17 13.63
N PHE A 74 13.18 13.58 14.82
CA PHE A 74 12.50 12.36 15.17
C PHE A 74 11.71 12.54 16.45
N THR A 75 10.65 11.76 16.60
CA THR A 75 9.89 11.64 17.84
C THR A 75 9.98 10.20 18.33
N LEU A 76 10.05 10.02 19.63
CA LEU A 76 10.06 8.70 20.25
C LEU A 76 8.64 8.13 20.37
N ASN A 77 8.43 6.89 19.95
CA ASN A 77 7.14 6.23 20.09
C ASN A 77 7.11 5.35 21.34
N ASP A 78 6.77 5.94 22.49
CA ASP A 78 6.54 5.21 23.74
C ASP A 78 5.08 5.38 24.20
N PRO A 79 4.26 4.31 24.16
CA PRO A 79 2.87 4.33 24.62
C PRO A 79 2.68 4.83 26.05
N ARG A 80 3.68 4.64 26.93
CA ARG A 80 3.61 5.07 28.33
C ARG A 80 3.51 6.59 28.46
N GLN A 81 4.12 7.35 27.54
CA GLN A 81 4.04 8.81 27.53
C GLN A 81 2.63 9.34 27.23
N TYR A 82 1.86 8.59 26.44
CA TYR A 82 0.48 8.96 26.05
C TYR A 82 -0.57 8.49 27.07
N SER A 83 -0.15 7.78 28.12
CA SER A 83 -1.03 7.40 29.22
C SER A 83 -1.49 8.63 30.00
N SER A 84 -2.77 8.63 30.40
CA SER A 84 -3.32 9.68 31.26
C SER A 84 -2.71 9.70 32.67
N ASN A 85 -1.90 8.71 33.04
CA ASN A 85 -1.21 8.63 34.33
C ASN A 85 0.24 9.11 34.30
N ALA A 86 0.81 9.37 33.11
CA ALA A 86 2.19 9.80 32.99
C ALA A 86 2.40 11.21 33.58
N PHE A 87 3.43 11.35 34.40
CA PHE A 87 3.91 12.59 35.01
C PHE A 87 2.86 13.41 35.76
N LYS A 88 1.87 12.73 36.34
CA LYS A 88 0.92 13.38 37.25
C LYS A 88 1.61 13.85 38.54
N PRO A 89 1.13 14.94 39.17
CA PRO A 89 1.68 15.42 40.44
C PRO A 89 1.77 14.34 41.53
N GLU A 90 0.79 13.43 41.59
CA GLU A 90 0.74 12.35 42.59
C GLU A 90 1.79 11.25 42.37
N CYS A 91 2.38 11.19 41.18
CA CYS A 91 3.41 10.22 40.82
C CYS A 91 4.81 10.58 41.37
N PHE A 92 5.04 11.85 41.72
CA PHE A 92 6.36 12.32 42.13
C PHE A 92 6.58 12.15 43.64
N LYS A 93 7.73 11.61 44.00
CA LYS A 93 8.25 11.68 45.38
C LYS A 93 8.73 13.10 45.67
N ALA A 94 8.88 13.45 46.95
CA ALA A 94 9.26 14.81 47.39
C ALA A 94 10.59 15.32 46.78
N ASP A 95 11.48 14.42 46.36
CA ASP A 95 12.78 14.70 45.75
C ASP A 95 12.79 14.61 44.20
N GLN A 96 11.63 14.40 43.59
CA GLN A 96 11.49 14.20 42.14
C GLN A 96 10.78 15.36 41.46
N SER A 97 11.24 15.70 40.27
CA SER A 97 10.58 16.68 39.40
C SER A 97 10.76 16.31 37.94
N PHE A 98 9.79 16.70 37.11
CA PHE A 98 9.87 16.49 35.67
C PHE A 98 10.00 17.84 34.95
N HIS A 99 10.86 17.86 33.94
CA HIS A 99 11.16 19.03 33.13
C HIS A 99 11.00 18.63 31.66
N GLY A 100 9.83 18.94 31.08
CA GLY A 100 9.47 18.64 29.68
C GLY A 100 9.92 19.72 28.69
N VAL A 101 9.74 19.46 27.41
CA VAL A 101 10.06 20.38 26.30
C VAL A 101 9.11 21.57 26.31
N GLY A 102 9.65 22.79 26.26
CA GLY A 102 8.88 24.03 26.38
C GLY A 102 8.58 24.43 27.83
N GLU A 103 9.34 23.93 28.81
CA GLU A 103 9.15 24.29 30.22
C GLU A 103 9.38 25.78 30.45
N ARG A 104 8.47 26.41 31.21
CA ARG A 104 8.59 27.81 31.61
C ARG A 104 8.51 27.95 33.13
N VAL A 105 9.29 28.88 33.67
CA VAL A 105 9.35 29.22 35.09
C VAL A 105 8.99 30.69 35.28
N TYR A 106 8.49 31.01 36.48
CA TYR A 106 8.36 32.40 36.92
C TYR A 106 9.74 32.95 37.31
N PRO A 107 9.91 34.28 37.43
CA PRO A 107 11.19 34.89 37.81
C PRO A 107 11.72 34.47 39.19
N ASN A 108 10.85 33.93 40.05
CA ASN A 108 11.20 33.34 41.35
C ASN A 108 11.71 31.89 41.26
N GLY A 109 11.76 31.30 40.05
CA GLY A 109 12.20 29.93 39.79
C GLY A 109 11.11 28.85 39.92
N SER A 110 9.88 29.18 40.33
CA SER A 110 8.81 28.17 40.40
C SER A 110 8.28 27.82 39.01
N VAL A 111 7.95 26.55 38.80
CA VAL A 111 7.46 26.05 37.50
C VAL A 111 6.12 26.69 37.16
N ALA A 112 6.05 27.39 36.03
CA ALA A 112 4.82 27.95 35.47
C ALA A 112 4.14 26.96 34.53
N THR A 113 4.91 26.21 33.77
CA THR A 113 4.43 25.15 32.88
C THR A 113 5.50 24.07 32.78
N THR A 114 5.15 22.81 33.05
CA THR A 114 6.09 21.67 33.09
C THR A 114 6.61 21.24 31.71
N GLY A 115 6.06 21.78 30.62
CA GLY A 115 6.40 21.41 29.25
C GLY A 115 5.72 20.10 28.80
N THR A 116 6.00 19.71 27.55
CA THR A 116 5.47 18.49 26.93
C THR A 116 6.48 17.34 27.01
N TRP A 117 5.98 16.11 27.16
CA TRP A 117 6.82 14.91 27.20
C TRP A 117 6.57 13.96 26.03
N ASN A 118 5.41 14.05 25.38
CA ASN A 118 5.03 13.19 24.26
C ASN A 118 6.08 13.26 23.14
N GLY A 119 6.61 12.11 22.76
CA GLY A 119 7.60 12.04 21.68
C GLY A 119 9.03 12.37 22.10
N SER A 120 9.27 12.69 23.38
CA SER A 120 10.60 13.11 23.87
C SER A 120 11.39 11.99 24.54
N LEU A 121 12.70 12.04 24.43
CA LEU A 121 13.65 11.19 25.15
C LEU A 121 13.77 11.68 26.60
N VAL A 122 13.26 10.89 27.55
CA VAL A 122 13.32 11.23 28.99
C VAL A 122 14.63 10.71 29.60
N LEU A 123 15.55 11.62 29.91
CA LEU A 123 16.82 11.32 30.57
C LEU A 123 16.68 11.51 32.09
N GLU A 124 17.19 10.58 32.87
CA GLU A 124 17.28 10.77 34.32
C GLU A 124 18.40 11.76 34.65
N TYR A 125 18.11 12.70 35.54
CA TYR A 125 19.05 13.71 36.00
C TYR A 125 19.14 13.62 37.52
N ASN A 126 20.22 13.06 38.06
CA ASN A 126 20.31 12.84 39.51
C ASN A 126 21.11 13.93 40.23
N ASN A 127 21.43 13.72 41.51
CA ASN A 127 22.19 14.69 42.31
C ASN A 127 23.71 14.41 42.30
N TRP A 128 24.19 13.55 41.40
CA TRP A 128 25.58 13.15 41.31
C TRP A 128 26.28 13.83 40.14
N GLN A 129 27.41 14.49 40.38
CA GLN A 129 27.97 15.39 39.38
C GLN A 129 28.47 14.67 38.12
N SER A 130 29.08 13.49 38.23
CA SER A 130 29.51 12.75 37.03
C SER A 130 28.33 12.28 36.18
N GLN A 131 27.22 11.92 36.82
CA GLN A 131 26.00 11.52 36.13
C GLN A 131 25.33 12.72 35.45
N THR A 132 25.24 13.86 36.11
CA THR A 132 24.59 15.06 35.54
C THR A 132 25.38 15.63 34.36
N LEU A 133 26.71 15.64 34.44
CA LEU A 133 27.58 16.00 33.33
C LEU A 133 27.42 15.03 32.16
N THR A 134 27.42 13.72 32.41
CA THR A 134 27.18 12.70 31.38
C THR A 134 25.79 12.86 30.75
N THR A 135 24.77 13.09 31.57
CA THR A 135 23.38 13.33 31.13
C THR A 135 23.29 14.56 30.24
N SER A 136 24.01 15.63 30.57
CA SER A 136 24.04 16.86 29.80
C SER A 136 24.73 16.67 28.44
N ILE A 137 25.81 15.88 28.37
CA ILE A 137 26.44 15.51 27.09
C ILE A 137 25.47 14.70 26.21
N ILE A 138 24.81 13.69 26.78
CA ILE A 138 23.81 12.89 26.06
C ILE A 138 22.67 13.78 25.58
N ALA A 139 22.19 14.71 26.41
CA ALA A 139 21.13 15.63 26.04
C ALA A 139 21.51 16.51 24.84
N ILE A 140 22.70 17.14 24.88
CA ILE A 140 23.20 17.99 23.77
C ILE A 140 23.30 17.17 22.49
N LEU A 141 23.93 16.00 22.53
CA LEU A 141 24.11 15.17 21.33
C LEU A 141 22.76 14.62 20.83
N ALA A 142 21.86 14.21 21.73
CA ALA A 142 20.55 13.71 21.35
C ALA A 142 19.67 14.80 20.70
N SER A 143 19.69 16.04 21.21
CA SER A 143 18.88 17.14 20.66
C SER A 143 19.52 17.79 19.43
N GLU A 144 20.79 18.19 19.52
CA GLU A 144 21.45 19.00 18.49
C GLU A 144 22.01 18.17 17.33
N VAL A 145 22.29 16.88 17.54
CA VAL A 145 22.96 16.03 16.53
C VAL A 145 22.08 14.88 16.05
N VAL A 146 21.57 14.07 16.98
CA VAL A 146 20.72 12.91 16.64
C VAL A 146 19.34 13.38 16.19
N GLY A 147 18.79 14.40 16.86
CA GLY A 147 17.54 15.07 16.49
C GLY A 147 16.30 14.57 17.23
N TYR A 148 16.44 14.17 18.50
CA TYR A 148 15.29 13.84 19.37
C TYR A 148 15.04 14.98 20.36
N PRO A 149 13.77 15.33 20.64
CA PRO A 149 13.45 16.22 21.74
C PRO A 149 13.81 15.54 23.06
N VAL A 150 14.40 16.27 24.02
CA VAL A 150 14.90 15.70 25.28
C VAL A 150 14.13 16.27 26.47
N SER A 151 13.64 15.41 27.35
CA SER A 151 13.05 15.77 28.64
C SER A 151 13.90 15.25 29.79
N PHE A 152 13.79 15.84 30.98
CA PHE A 152 14.56 15.43 32.16
C PHE A 152 13.65 14.99 33.29
N LEU A 153 13.98 13.86 33.91
CA LEU A 153 13.39 13.41 35.16
C LEU A 153 14.43 13.55 36.27
N LYS A 154 14.23 14.54 37.15
CA LYS A 154 15.08 14.73 38.32
C LYS A 154 14.75 13.69 39.38
N THR A 155 15.77 13.00 39.92
CA THR A 155 15.57 11.97 40.95
C THR A 155 16.82 11.82 41.84
N SER A 156 16.65 11.57 43.14
CA SER A 156 17.80 11.46 44.06
C SER A 156 18.69 10.21 43.88
N GLY A 157 18.31 9.20 43.08
CA GLY A 157 19.14 7.99 43.01
C GLY A 157 18.80 6.94 41.96
N GLY A 158 19.76 6.02 41.80
CA GLY A 158 19.75 4.94 40.81
C GLY A 158 19.11 3.61 41.25
N LEU A 159 18.34 3.58 42.36
CA LEU A 159 17.77 2.33 42.90
C LEU A 159 16.55 1.81 42.10
N GLY A 160 15.72 2.71 41.58
CA GLY A 160 14.49 2.37 40.84
C GLY A 160 14.60 2.58 39.33
N VAL A 161 15.82 2.52 38.77
CA VAL A 161 16.08 2.85 37.37
C VAL A 161 15.33 1.92 36.43
N THR A 162 15.46 0.59 36.62
CA THR A 162 14.84 -0.39 35.72
C THR A 162 13.32 -0.44 35.88
N GLU A 163 12.80 -0.16 37.08
CA GLU A 163 11.37 -0.02 37.32
C GLU A 163 10.77 1.16 36.54
N ARG A 164 11.40 2.35 36.60
CA ARG A 164 10.98 3.53 35.82
C ARG A 164 11.07 3.33 34.32
N MET A 165 11.98 2.46 33.87
CA MET A 165 12.13 2.09 32.46
C MET A 165 11.19 0.96 32.01
N SER A 166 10.47 0.30 32.93
CA SER A 166 9.54 -0.79 32.63
C SER A 166 8.12 -0.31 32.26
N SER A 167 7.28 -1.20 31.75
CA SER A 167 5.87 -0.97 31.47
C SER A 167 4.97 -1.00 32.72
N VAL A 168 5.52 -1.33 33.88
CA VAL A 168 4.81 -1.50 35.15
C VAL A 168 5.44 -0.66 36.27
N GLY A 169 4.85 -0.70 37.47
CA GLY A 169 5.37 0.00 38.64
C GLY A 169 5.55 1.51 38.40
N ALA A 170 6.70 2.04 38.82
CA ALA A 170 7.06 3.44 38.60
C ALA A 170 7.08 3.87 37.12
N GLY A 171 7.28 2.96 36.16
CA GLY A 171 7.32 3.28 34.73
C GLY A 171 5.96 3.66 34.13
N VAL A 172 4.85 3.37 34.82
CA VAL A 172 3.51 3.87 34.45
C VAL A 172 3.32 5.34 34.82
N CYS A 173 4.01 5.78 35.88
CA CYS A 173 3.85 7.08 36.51
C CYS A 173 4.92 8.07 36.06
N THR A 174 6.19 7.69 36.12
CA THR A 174 7.35 8.51 35.74
C THR A 174 8.23 7.76 34.74
N PRO A 175 7.74 7.49 33.51
CA PRO A 175 8.49 6.72 32.53
C PRO A 175 9.82 7.42 32.20
N SER A 176 10.94 6.74 32.45
CA SER A 176 12.28 7.17 32.03
C SER A 176 12.81 6.28 30.92
N HIS A 177 13.71 6.83 30.10
CA HIS A 177 14.28 6.12 28.96
C HIS A 177 15.75 5.81 29.12
N VAL A 178 16.53 6.69 29.76
CA VAL A 178 17.97 6.53 29.91
C VAL A 178 18.41 7.01 31.28
N SER A 179 19.21 6.19 31.95
CA SER A 179 19.98 6.55 33.15
C SER A 179 21.46 6.38 32.82
N PRO A 180 22.20 7.47 32.60
CA PRO A 180 23.54 7.39 32.02
C PRO A 180 24.59 6.73 32.90
N GLU A 181 24.46 6.82 34.23
CA GLU A 181 25.42 6.28 35.18
C GLU A 181 24.71 5.55 36.32
N VAL A 182 24.92 4.24 36.42
CA VAL A 182 24.36 3.38 37.46
C VAL A 182 25.47 2.49 38.04
N TRP A 183 25.61 2.57 39.36
CA TRP A 183 26.44 1.69 40.18
C TRP A 183 25.68 0.38 40.43
N THR A 184 26.19 -0.75 39.95
CA THR A 184 25.43 -2.00 39.88
C THR A 184 25.64 -2.94 41.06
N SER A 185 26.82 -2.94 41.68
CA SER A 185 27.24 -3.98 42.63
C SER A 185 26.27 -4.19 43.79
N SER A 186 25.81 -3.11 44.45
CA SER A 186 24.87 -3.18 45.57
C SER A 186 23.39 -3.17 45.15
N LYS A 187 23.09 -3.14 43.85
CA LYS A 187 21.73 -2.92 43.31
C LYS A 187 21.27 -4.02 42.37
N MET A 188 22.09 -5.02 42.09
CA MET A 188 21.84 -6.04 41.06
C MET A 188 20.49 -6.76 41.24
N THR A 189 20.13 -7.14 42.46
CA THR A 189 18.84 -7.78 42.76
C THR A 189 17.66 -6.90 42.36
N LEU A 190 17.71 -5.59 42.62
CA LEU A 190 16.67 -4.63 42.24
C LEU A 190 16.65 -4.39 40.73
N LEU A 191 17.83 -4.22 40.13
CA LEU A 191 17.97 -3.97 38.70
C LEU A 191 17.43 -5.17 37.88
N ASN A 192 17.63 -6.40 38.36
CA ASN A 192 17.21 -7.63 37.69
C ASN A 192 15.69 -7.88 37.69
N VAL A 193 14.91 -7.22 38.55
CA VAL A 193 13.44 -7.40 38.60
C VAL A 193 12.78 -7.06 37.26
N TYR A 194 13.28 -6.03 36.57
CA TYR A 194 12.75 -5.53 35.30
C TYR A 194 13.77 -5.62 34.15
N ALA A 195 14.71 -6.57 34.24
CA ALA A 195 15.77 -6.73 33.23
C ALA A 195 15.26 -7.18 31.85
N ASN A 196 14.07 -7.77 31.77
CA ASN A 196 13.43 -8.14 30.50
C ASN A 196 12.96 -6.93 29.66
N GLU A 197 12.75 -5.77 30.30
CA GLU A 197 12.26 -4.55 29.66
C GLU A 197 13.33 -3.45 29.56
N THR A 198 14.56 -3.76 29.97
CA THR A 198 15.68 -2.84 29.96
C THR A 198 16.90 -3.45 29.29
N SER A 199 17.76 -2.58 28.78
CA SER A 199 19.05 -2.90 28.20
C SER A 199 20.12 -2.08 28.91
N SER A 200 21.35 -2.60 28.97
CA SER A 200 22.47 -1.92 29.61
C SER A 200 23.76 -2.08 28.85
N SER A 201 24.69 -1.15 29.05
CA SER A 201 26.05 -1.23 28.51
C SER A 201 27.01 -0.36 29.31
N ALA A 202 28.32 -0.59 29.19
CA ALA A 202 29.30 0.19 29.94
C ALA A 202 29.28 1.68 29.55
N ILE A 203 29.43 2.56 30.54
CA ILE A 203 29.59 4.01 30.31
C ILE A 203 30.98 4.36 29.76
N GLY A 204 32.01 3.54 30.04
CA GLY A 204 33.39 3.73 29.56
C GLY A 204 34.42 4.08 30.64
N TYR A 205 33.98 4.30 31.89
CA TYR A 205 34.85 4.42 33.06
C TYR A 205 34.32 3.60 34.22
N ASN A 206 35.19 3.42 35.21
CA ASN A 206 34.90 2.64 36.39
C ASN A 206 34.70 3.53 37.62
N GLY A 207 33.91 3.04 38.56
CA GLY A 207 33.76 3.60 39.89
C GLY A 207 34.48 2.74 40.92
N GLN A 208 34.99 3.36 41.98
CA GLN A 208 35.65 2.64 43.06
C GLN A 208 35.30 3.24 44.41
N SER A 209 34.79 2.40 45.30
CA SER A 209 34.61 2.71 46.71
C SER A 209 35.85 2.27 47.51
N GLY A 210 36.08 2.89 48.67
CA GLY A 210 37.18 2.48 49.52
C GLY A 210 37.35 3.32 50.78
N LEU A 211 38.39 2.96 51.53
CA LEU A 211 38.87 3.75 52.64
C LEU A 211 39.93 4.73 52.15
N TYR A 212 39.91 5.94 52.69
CA TYR A 212 40.85 7.00 52.39
C TYR A 212 41.35 7.63 53.69
N THR A 213 42.57 8.18 53.64
CA THR A 213 43.12 9.06 54.65
C THR A 213 43.74 10.29 53.99
N LEU A 214 44.23 11.24 54.78
CA LEU A 214 44.89 12.43 54.26
C LEU A 214 46.31 12.09 53.79
N GLN A 215 46.77 12.70 52.70
CA GLN A 215 48.17 12.61 52.25
C GLN A 215 49.13 13.00 53.38
N THR A 216 48.79 14.06 54.13
CA THR A 216 49.58 14.50 55.29
C THR A 216 49.68 13.45 56.39
N ASN A 217 48.66 12.60 56.55
CA ASN A 217 48.69 11.52 57.55
C ASN A 217 49.66 10.41 57.13
N VAL A 218 49.70 10.09 55.82
CA VAL A 218 50.68 9.15 55.26
C VAL A 218 52.10 9.70 55.43
N ASP A 219 52.31 10.97 55.07
CA ASP A 219 53.62 11.63 55.18
C ASP A 219 54.13 11.65 56.63
N GLU A 220 53.23 11.85 57.60
CA GLU A 220 53.57 11.85 59.04
C GLU A 220 53.82 10.44 59.58
N ALA A 221 53.03 9.45 59.19
CA ALA A 221 53.25 8.06 59.57
C ALA A 221 54.60 7.52 59.05
N LEU A 222 55.03 7.93 57.85
CA LEU A 222 56.30 7.55 57.25
C LEU A 222 57.52 8.11 58.02
N LYS A 223 57.38 9.22 58.74
CA LYS A 223 58.45 9.78 59.59
C LYS A 223 58.75 8.92 60.82
N GLY A 224 57.84 8.03 61.20
CA GLY A 224 58.00 7.19 62.39
C GLY A 224 58.21 8.02 63.66
N PRO A 225 59.26 7.76 64.47
CA PRO A 225 59.54 8.52 65.69
C PRO A 225 59.76 10.02 65.48
N ALA A 226 60.00 10.47 64.25
CA ALA A 226 60.16 11.89 63.92
C ALA A 226 58.83 12.59 63.52
N SER A 227 57.68 11.92 63.65
CA SER A 227 56.39 12.55 63.42
C SER A 227 56.13 13.68 64.41
N THR A 228 55.45 14.72 63.94
CA THR A 228 55.10 15.91 64.74
C THR A 228 53.67 15.87 65.27
N ILE A 229 52.83 14.98 64.74
CA ILE A 229 51.41 14.87 65.08
C ILE A 229 51.02 13.48 65.61
N GLY A 230 51.79 12.43 65.28
CA GLY A 230 51.55 11.06 65.75
C GLY A 230 52.70 10.54 66.61
N ASN A 231 52.41 9.54 67.43
CA ASN A 231 53.43 8.84 68.21
C ASN A 231 53.64 7.45 67.61
N PHE A 232 54.71 7.28 66.83
CA PHE A 232 55.00 6.05 66.11
C PHE A 232 56.34 5.47 66.56
N SER A 233 56.36 4.17 66.86
CA SER A 233 57.56 3.42 67.22
C SER A 233 58.52 3.18 66.04
N ARG A 234 57.99 3.21 64.82
CA ARG A 234 58.70 3.01 63.54
C ARG A 234 57.97 3.75 62.41
N SER A 235 58.56 3.79 61.22
CA SER A 235 57.85 4.23 60.03
C SER A 235 56.69 3.29 59.68
N HIS A 236 55.56 3.88 59.30
CA HIS A 236 54.32 3.18 58.95
C HIS A 236 53.78 3.67 57.62
N SER A 237 53.20 2.75 56.84
CA SER A 237 52.48 3.07 55.60
C SER A 237 50.98 3.13 55.92
N ALA A 238 50.48 4.33 56.27
CA ALA A 238 49.07 4.52 56.62
C ALA A 238 48.10 4.25 55.44
N ASP A 239 48.62 4.10 54.23
CA ASP A 239 47.91 3.71 53.01
C ASP A 239 47.89 2.18 52.77
N TRP A 240 48.47 1.38 53.67
CA TRP A 240 48.54 -0.08 53.55
C TRP A 240 47.99 -0.81 54.78
N TRP A 241 46.99 -1.68 54.56
CA TRP A 241 46.24 -2.32 55.64
C TRP A 241 47.07 -3.12 56.65
N ARG A 242 48.22 -3.70 56.24
CA ARG A 242 49.02 -4.55 57.13
C ARG A 242 49.61 -3.78 58.30
N ASP A 243 49.93 -2.50 58.13
CA ASP A 243 50.48 -1.69 59.24
C ASP A 243 49.43 -1.45 60.34
N TYR A 244 48.13 -1.56 60.04
CA TYR A 244 47.05 -1.46 61.04
C TYR A 244 46.91 -2.69 61.95
N VAL A 245 47.59 -3.80 61.63
CA VAL A 245 47.52 -5.06 62.40
C VAL A 245 48.85 -5.47 63.01
N LEU A 246 49.97 -4.87 62.58
CA LEU A 246 51.30 -5.19 63.11
C LEU A 246 51.50 -4.69 64.54
N ASP A 247 50.99 -3.51 64.84
CA ASP A 247 51.02 -2.87 66.16
C ASP A 247 49.85 -1.87 66.30
N SER A 248 49.78 -1.17 67.43
CA SER A 248 48.65 -0.28 67.74
C SER A 248 48.89 1.19 67.34
N ASP A 249 50.04 1.54 66.76
CA ASP A 249 50.41 2.95 66.59
C ASP A 249 49.43 3.68 65.65
N LEU A 250 49.12 3.09 64.49
CA LEU A 250 48.13 3.64 63.56
C LEU A 250 46.71 3.65 64.15
N ILE A 251 46.34 2.63 64.92
CA ILE A 251 45.03 2.57 65.60
C ILE A 251 44.89 3.71 66.61
N ASN A 252 45.96 4.00 67.36
CA ASN A 252 46.01 5.13 68.29
C ASN A 252 46.01 6.48 67.56
N PHE A 253 46.72 6.58 66.43
CA PHE A 253 46.78 7.79 65.63
C PHE A 253 45.39 8.21 65.11
N TYR A 254 44.58 7.23 64.68
CA TYR A 254 43.21 7.44 64.23
C TYR A 254 42.15 7.19 65.31
N SER A 255 42.53 7.27 66.60
CA SER A 255 41.68 6.86 67.71
C SER A 255 40.32 7.55 67.72
N ILE A 256 39.26 6.77 68.00
CA ILE A 256 37.92 7.29 68.29
C ILE A 256 37.88 8.27 69.47
N ALA A 257 38.86 8.22 70.38
CA ALA A 257 38.94 9.12 71.53
C ALA A 257 39.21 10.58 71.13
N ASN A 258 39.73 10.81 69.92
CA ASN A 258 40.02 12.15 69.39
C ASN A 258 38.76 12.86 68.86
N PHE A 259 37.62 12.16 68.82
CA PHE A 259 36.40 12.65 68.19
C PHE A 259 35.22 12.67 69.15
N ASN A 260 34.33 13.65 68.96
CA ASN A 260 33.06 13.66 69.65
C ASN A 260 32.09 12.69 68.94
N MET A 261 31.79 11.56 69.60
CA MET A 261 30.95 10.49 69.06
C MET A 261 29.56 10.97 68.62
N SER A 262 29.00 12.02 69.25
CA SER A 262 27.71 12.60 68.86
C SER A 262 27.74 13.40 67.57
N GLN A 263 28.93 13.81 67.10
CA GLN A 263 29.12 14.55 65.86
C GLN A 263 29.45 13.63 64.68
N VAL A 264 30.09 12.49 64.94
CA VAL A 264 30.54 11.56 63.89
C VAL A 264 29.55 10.42 63.61
N GLY A 265 28.62 10.14 64.53
CA GLY A 265 27.57 9.13 64.35
C GLY A 265 26.17 9.71 64.57
N GLN A 266 25.27 9.49 63.60
CA GLN A 266 23.88 9.95 63.60
C GLN A 266 22.94 8.78 63.34
N LYS A 267 21.89 8.63 64.17
CA LYS A 267 20.88 7.57 63.99
C LYS A 267 20.11 7.69 62.68
N SER A 268 20.00 8.90 62.13
CA SER A 268 19.37 9.14 60.82
C SER A 268 20.17 8.57 59.65
N ALA A 269 21.50 8.42 59.81
CA ALA A 269 22.37 7.88 58.78
C ALA A 269 22.62 6.36 58.93
N CYS A 270 22.51 5.84 60.15
CA CYS A 270 22.42 4.42 60.42
C CYS A 270 21.57 4.14 61.68
N ALA A 271 20.38 3.56 61.49
CA ALA A 271 19.47 3.25 62.57
C ALA A 271 19.99 2.08 63.44
N ASP A 272 19.63 2.09 64.73
CA ASP A 272 20.03 1.03 65.66
C ASP A 272 19.53 -0.35 65.19
N GLY A 273 20.42 -1.35 65.21
CA GLY A 273 20.14 -2.71 64.75
C GLY A 273 20.27 -2.93 63.23
N LEU A 274 20.41 -1.87 62.43
CA LEU A 274 20.66 -1.97 60.99
C LEU A 274 22.18 -2.00 60.72
N TYR A 275 22.68 -2.95 59.94
CA TYR A 275 24.12 -3.10 59.61
C TYR A 275 25.05 -3.13 60.85
N GLY A 276 24.55 -3.65 61.98
CA GLY A 276 25.29 -3.69 63.25
C GLY A 276 25.48 -2.33 63.90
N CYS A 277 24.66 -1.33 63.56
CA CYS A 277 24.75 0.01 64.13
C CYS A 277 24.14 0.10 65.53
N LEU A 278 24.79 0.91 66.37
CA LEU A 278 24.33 1.39 67.67
C LEU A 278 24.75 2.85 67.82
N ASN A 279 23.77 3.73 68.00
CA ASN A 279 23.94 5.19 68.05
C ASN A 279 24.66 5.75 66.81
N GLY A 280 24.27 5.29 65.62
CA GLY A 280 24.82 5.78 64.35
C GLY A 280 26.25 5.29 64.03
N CYS A 281 26.79 4.32 64.79
CA CYS A 281 28.07 3.69 64.47
C CYS A 281 27.97 2.16 64.50
N SER A 282 28.72 1.47 63.64
CA SER A 282 28.99 0.04 63.73
C SER A 282 30.43 -0.22 64.16
N GLN A 283 30.74 -1.44 64.58
CA GLN A 283 32.04 -1.78 65.17
C GLN A 283 32.49 -3.18 64.76
N THR A 284 33.79 -3.35 64.50
CA THR A 284 34.38 -4.66 64.21
C THR A 284 34.56 -5.49 65.49
N ALA A 285 34.54 -6.82 65.38
CA ALA A 285 34.83 -7.71 66.51
C ALA A 285 36.23 -7.46 67.11
N ALA A 286 37.21 -7.13 66.26
CA ALA A 286 38.56 -6.74 66.68
C ALA A 286 38.55 -5.47 67.55
N CYS A 287 37.69 -4.50 67.24
CA CYS A 287 37.52 -3.31 68.09
C CYS A 287 36.88 -3.66 69.45
N THR A 288 35.87 -4.54 69.48
CA THR A 288 35.28 -5.02 70.74
C THR A 288 36.34 -5.69 71.63
N ALA A 289 37.18 -6.55 71.04
CA ALA A 289 38.27 -7.21 71.74
C ALA A 289 39.35 -6.22 72.23
N ALA A 290 39.68 -5.19 71.42
CA ALA A 290 40.65 -4.16 71.79
C ALA A 290 40.15 -3.32 72.96
N LEU A 291 38.91 -2.85 72.93
CA LEU A 291 38.30 -2.07 74.02
C LEU A 291 38.22 -2.87 75.33
N ALA A 292 37.94 -4.18 75.25
CA ALA A 292 37.94 -5.06 76.42
C ALA A 292 39.33 -5.18 77.08
N GLN A 293 40.41 -4.94 76.32
CA GLN A 293 41.79 -4.91 76.80
C GLN A 293 42.27 -3.50 77.20
N GLY A 294 41.38 -2.50 77.24
CA GLY A 294 41.74 -1.11 77.52
C GLY A 294 42.49 -0.40 76.39
N LYS A 295 42.52 -0.97 75.18
CA LYS A 295 43.05 -0.34 73.96
C LYS A 295 41.95 0.46 73.25
N THR A 296 42.32 1.27 72.26
CA THR A 296 41.36 2.05 71.44
C THR A 296 41.06 1.37 70.09
N CYS A 297 40.22 2.01 69.29
CA CYS A 297 39.92 1.63 67.91
C CYS A 297 40.08 2.84 66.98
N MET A 298 40.33 2.58 65.70
CA MET A 298 40.35 3.64 64.71
C MET A 298 38.92 4.07 64.36
N LEU A 299 38.70 5.38 64.23
CA LEU A 299 37.46 5.93 63.66
C LEU A 299 37.52 5.82 62.15
N VAL A 300 36.46 5.28 61.55
CA VAL A 300 36.19 5.41 60.12
C VAL A 300 34.94 6.27 59.95
N ALA A 301 35.12 7.49 59.44
CA ALA A 301 34.01 8.37 59.12
C ALA A 301 33.33 7.92 57.82
N SER A 302 32.05 7.56 57.90
CA SER A 302 31.25 7.02 56.81
C SER A 302 30.01 7.88 56.55
N GLN A 303 29.41 7.73 55.36
CA GLN A 303 28.27 8.53 54.97
C GLN A 303 26.96 7.89 55.45
N TYR A 304 26.51 6.80 54.83
CA TYR A 304 25.31 6.07 55.24
C TYR A 304 25.59 4.59 55.49
N GLY A 305 24.86 3.98 56.43
CA GLY A 305 25.02 2.54 56.72
C GLY A 305 24.62 1.64 55.54
N THR A 306 23.79 2.15 54.64
CA THR A 306 23.33 1.46 53.42
C THR A 306 24.38 1.42 52.30
N ASP A 307 25.43 2.22 52.39
CA ASP A 307 26.46 2.31 51.35
C ASP A 307 27.31 1.03 51.34
N ASP A 308 27.47 0.43 50.15
CA ASP A 308 28.16 -0.86 49.95
C ASP A 308 27.78 -1.98 50.93
N GLN A 309 26.56 -1.93 51.50
CA GLN A 309 25.91 -2.92 52.37
C GLN A 309 26.87 -3.72 53.26
N GLY A 310 27.69 -3.04 54.07
CA GLY A 310 28.53 -3.74 55.06
C GLY A 310 29.78 -4.44 54.49
N TYR A 311 30.08 -4.30 53.21
CA TYR A 311 31.21 -4.94 52.54
C TYR A 311 32.55 -4.51 53.16
N LEU A 312 32.81 -3.20 53.24
CA LEU A 312 34.09 -2.69 53.77
C LEU A 312 34.23 -2.94 55.27
N GLN A 313 33.11 -2.91 56.00
CA GLN A 313 33.07 -3.22 57.42
C GLN A 313 33.47 -4.69 57.66
N SER A 314 32.97 -5.61 56.82
CA SER A 314 33.38 -7.01 56.81
C SER A 314 34.85 -7.17 56.40
N ALA A 315 35.29 -6.51 55.32
CA ALA A 315 36.67 -6.60 54.85
C ALA A 315 37.67 -6.13 55.93
N VAL A 316 37.41 -5.02 56.60
CA VAL A 316 38.24 -4.50 57.71
C VAL A 316 38.18 -5.42 58.93
N GLY A 317 36.98 -5.90 59.28
CA GLY A 317 36.79 -6.81 60.41
C GLY A 317 37.49 -8.16 60.23
N ASN A 318 37.37 -8.78 59.05
CA ASN A 318 37.96 -10.08 58.72
C ASN A 318 39.48 -10.03 58.53
N ASN A 319 40.04 -8.84 58.30
CA ASN A 319 41.48 -8.59 58.39
C ASN A 319 41.95 -8.28 59.82
N ASN A 320 41.09 -8.42 60.83
CA ASN A 320 41.39 -8.17 62.25
C ASN A 320 41.79 -6.72 62.58
N ILE A 321 41.31 -5.73 61.82
CA ILE A 321 41.60 -4.32 62.09
C ILE A 321 40.60 -3.78 63.14
N PRO A 322 41.07 -3.23 64.28
CA PRO A 322 40.19 -2.63 65.29
C PRO A 322 39.60 -1.30 64.82
N ALA A 323 38.38 -1.32 64.26
CA ALA A 323 37.74 -0.16 63.67
C ALA A 323 36.30 0.05 64.16
N ARG A 324 35.90 1.32 64.24
CA ARG A 324 34.52 1.75 64.48
C ARG A 324 34.08 2.67 63.35
N PHE A 325 33.07 2.25 62.59
CA PHE A 325 32.52 3.00 61.47
C PHE A 325 31.37 3.85 61.96
N CYS A 326 31.44 5.17 61.78
CA CYS A 326 30.40 6.10 62.23
C CYS A 326 29.81 6.85 61.06
N PHE A 327 28.48 6.89 60.99
CA PHE A 327 27.72 7.39 59.85
C PHE A 327 27.06 8.71 60.20
N ALA A 328 27.35 9.77 59.44
CA ALA A 328 26.78 11.10 59.68
C ALA A 328 26.01 11.68 58.47
N GLY A 329 26.02 11.01 57.33
CA GLY A 329 25.51 11.47 56.04
C GLY A 329 26.58 12.14 55.16
N TYR A 330 26.30 12.36 53.87
CA TYR A 330 27.29 12.84 52.90
C TYR A 330 27.97 14.16 53.29
N ALA A 331 27.19 15.24 53.42
CA ALA A 331 27.73 16.56 53.72
C ALA A 331 28.39 16.65 55.12
N PRO A 332 27.79 16.12 56.21
CA PRO A 332 28.45 16.11 57.51
C PRO A 332 29.78 15.35 57.52
N THR A 333 29.88 14.20 56.85
CA THR A 333 31.12 13.43 56.75
C THR A 333 32.19 14.18 55.96
N GLY A 334 31.84 14.81 54.82
CA GLY A 334 32.78 15.66 54.08
C GLY A 334 33.28 16.87 54.88
N ASN A 335 32.40 17.52 55.66
CA ASN A 335 32.76 18.62 56.54
C ASN A 335 33.69 18.18 57.67
N LEU A 336 33.48 16.98 58.24
CA LEU A 336 34.37 16.41 59.25
C LEU A 336 35.77 16.17 58.69
N VAL A 337 35.88 15.60 57.49
CA VAL A 337 37.18 15.34 56.85
C VAL A 337 37.92 16.65 56.55
N THR A 338 37.24 17.62 55.95
CA THR A 338 37.85 18.92 55.60
C THR A 338 38.23 19.75 56.83
N SER A 339 37.41 19.76 57.88
CA SER A 339 37.74 20.43 59.14
C SER A 339 38.91 19.76 59.89
N THR A 340 38.96 18.42 59.89
CA THR A 340 40.09 17.67 60.48
C THR A 340 41.38 17.91 59.69
N MET A 341 41.29 17.98 58.36
CA MET A 341 42.41 18.34 57.51
C MET A 341 42.90 19.76 57.78
N ALA A 342 41.99 20.72 57.93
CA ALA A 342 42.34 22.12 58.21
C ALA A 342 42.98 22.32 59.59
N SER A 343 42.64 21.49 60.58
CA SER A 343 43.24 21.52 61.91
C SER A 343 44.55 20.73 62.02
N GLY A 344 45.02 20.08 60.94
CA GLY A 344 46.21 19.23 60.95
C GLY A 344 46.03 17.91 61.70
N GLY A 345 44.78 17.45 61.86
CA GLY A 345 44.45 16.19 62.54
C GLY A 345 44.52 14.96 61.63
N ALA A 346 44.27 13.80 62.24
CA ALA A 346 44.29 12.50 61.55
C ALA A 346 42.87 11.92 61.43
N ILE A 347 42.51 11.42 60.25
CA ILE A 347 41.20 10.80 59.99
C ILE A 347 41.29 9.71 58.93
N VAL A 348 40.50 8.65 59.11
CA VAL A 348 40.16 7.68 58.07
C VAL A 348 38.68 7.86 57.72
N PHE A 349 38.36 7.84 56.44
CA PHE A 349 36.99 8.01 55.97
C PHE A 349 36.68 7.09 54.79
N TYR A 350 35.41 6.74 54.66
CA TYR A 350 34.87 6.04 53.52
C TYR A 350 34.45 7.03 52.44
N HIS A 351 34.84 6.76 51.21
CA HIS A 351 34.41 7.55 50.06
C HIS A 351 34.43 6.73 48.76
N TYR A 352 33.94 7.34 47.70
CA TYR A 352 33.89 6.81 46.35
C TYR A 352 34.53 7.77 45.35
N GLU A 353 35.03 7.20 44.25
CA GLU A 353 35.48 7.94 43.07
C GLU A 353 34.75 7.41 41.82
N PRO A 354 34.42 8.27 40.84
CA PRO A 354 34.66 9.71 40.83
C PRO A 354 33.59 10.49 41.61
N ASP A 355 34.02 11.47 42.42
CA ASP A 355 33.13 12.40 43.12
C ASP A 355 33.79 13.75 43.36
N MET A 356 32.97 14.82 43.38
CA MET A 356 33.42 16.21 43.51
C MET A 356 34.30 16.46 44.74
N PHE A 357 34.11 15.69 45.81
CA PHE A 357 34.90 15.80 47.03
C PHE A 357 36.42 15.63 46.77
N HIS A 358 36.80 14.71 45.88
CA HIS A 358 38.20 14.48 45.51
C HIS A 358 38.76 15.58 44.60
N PHE A 359 37.92 16.13 43.71
CA PHE A 359 38.33 17.18 42.75
C PHE A 359 38.44 18.57 43.38
N THR A 360 37.66 18.85 44.41
CA THR A 360 37.75 20.08 45.21
C THR A 360 38.93 20.06 46.19
N ASN A 361 39.53 18.89 46.43
CA ASN A 361 40.67 18.69 47.33
C ASN A 361 41.81 17.94 46.62
N PRO A 362 42.36 18.46 45.52
CA PRO A 362 43.30 17.73 44.67
C PRO A 362 44.59 17.37 45.43
N GLY A 363 44.97 16.10 45.36
CA GLY A 363 46.19 15.58 46.00
C GLY A 363 46.17 15.57 47.53
N LYS A 364 45.00 15.73 48.16
CA LYS A 364 44.87 15.74 49.63
C LYS A 364 44.53 14.40 50.23
N PHE A 365 44.03 13.45 49.44
CA PHE A 365 43.56 12.16 49.92
C PHE A 365 44.32 11.02 49.27
N VAL A 366 44.57 9.97 50.06
CA VAL A 366 45.22 8.73 49.64
C VAL A 366 44.33 7.57 50.03
N ARG A 367 44.15 6.63 49.10
CA ARG A 367 43.37 5.42 49.33
C ARG A 367 44.15 4.43 50.19
N ILE A 368 43.53 3.92 51.24
CA ILE A 368 44.06 2.81 52.03
C ILE A 368 43.74 1.51 51.30
N SER A 369 44.78 0.78 50.91
CA SER A 369 44.64 -0.48 50.17
C SER A 369 44.48 -1.65 51.12
N LEU A 370 43.35 -2.36 51.02
CA LEU A 370 43.09 -3.65 51.67
C LEU A 370 43.66 -4.80 50.79
N PRO A 371 43.58 -6.08 51.20
CA PRO A 371 44.01 -7.18 50.33
C PRO A 371 43.36 -7.12 48.96
N ARG A 372 44.14 -7.37 47.90
CA ARG A 372 43.68 -7.23 46.52
C ARG A 372 42.41 -8.06 46.29
N PRO A 373 41.36 -7.49 45.64
CA PRO A 373 40.14 -8.22 45.34
C PRO A 373 40.40 -9.33 44.32
N THR A 374 39.87 -10.52 44.60
CA THR A 374 39.72 -11.61 43.62
C THR A 374 38.24 -11.91 43.43
N PRO A 375 37.78 -12.30 42.23
CA PRO A 375 36.37 -12.57 41.97
C PRO A 375 35.76 -13.60 42.93
N GLU A 376 36.54 -14.60 43.33
CA GLU A 376 36.12 -15.68 44.24
C GLU A 376 35.86 -15.17 45.66
N MET A 377 36.56 -14.13 46.10
CA MET A 377 36.35 -13.53 47.42
C MET A 377 35.25 -12.46 47.41
N VAL A 378 35.18 -11.67 46.34
CA VAL A 378 34.16 -10.63 46.17
C VAL A 378 32.75 -11.24 46.13
N VAL A 379 32.57 -12.38 45.44
CA VAL A 379 31.26 -13.04 45.30
C VAL A 379 30.71 -13.61 46.62
N LEU A 380 31.56 -13.75 47.64
CA LEU A 380 31.13 -14.23 48.96
C LEU A 380 30.43 -13.14 49.79
N ALA A 381 30.46 -11.88 49.35
CA ALA A 381 29.79 -10.80 50.04
C ALA A 381 28.27 -11.06 50.10
N THR A 382 27.72 -11.14 51.32
CA THR A 382 26.30 -11.44 51.56
C THR A 382 25.50 -10.20 51.97
N GLY A 383 26.20 -9.09 52.28
CA GLY A 383 25.57 -7.87 52.77
C GLY A 383 25.02 -7.98 54.19
N GLN A 384 25.35 -9.06 54.91
CA GLN A 384 24.81 -9.39 56.24
C GLN A 384 25.70 -8.89 57.39
N PHE A 385 26.61 -7.95 57.15
CA PHE A 385 27.45 -7.38 58.20
C PHE A 385 26.59 -6.86 59.36
N GLY A 386 26.97 -7.22 60.58
CA GLY A 386 26.31 -6.73 61.79
C GLY A 386 24.94 -7.35 62.09
N SER A 387 24.49 -8.37 61.33
CA SER A 387 23.26 -9.12 61.64
C SER A 387 23.35 -9.89 62.96
N ASN A 388 24.56 -10.23 63.41
CA ASN A 388 24.84 -10.81 64.73
C ASN A 388 24.81 -9.76 65.86
N GLY A 389 24.61 -8.47 65.55
CA GLY A 389 24.59 -7.37 66.50
C GLY A 389 25.87 -6.53 66.53
N PHE A 390 25.85 -5.46 67.34
CA PHE A 390 26.93 -4.49 67.45
C PHE A 390 28.23 -5.12 67.96
N GLY A 391 29.32 -4.97 67.20
CA GLY A 391 30.65 -5.42 67.61
C GLY A 391 30.85 -6.94 67.59
N GLN A 392 29.94 -7.70 66.96
CA GLN A 392 30.05 -9.15 66.82
C GLN A 392 30.75 -9.55 65.50
N PRO A 393 31.32 -10.76 65.40
CA PRO A 393 31.93 -11.26 64.17
C PRO A 393 30.96 -11.19 62.98
N SER A 394 31.46 -10.72 61.83
CA SER A 394 30.67 -10.64 60.61
C SER A 394 30.35 -12.06 60.10
N PRO A 395 29.10 -12.36 59.72
CA PRO A 395 28.78 -13.59 59.00
C PRO A 395 29.22 -13.53 57.53
N ASP A 396 29.58 -12.35 57.03
CA ASP A 396 30.10 -12.16 55.68
C ASP A 396 31.62 -12.43 55.68
N PRO A 397 32.11 -13.43 54.93
CA PRO A 397 33.52 -13.85 54.97
C PRO A 397 34.44 -12.98 54.11
N VAL A 398 33.93 -11.93 53.44
CA VAL A 398 34.76 -11.09 52.57
C VAL A 398 35.89 -10.41 53.34
N SER A 399 37.13 -10.59 52.88
CA SER A 399 38.36 -10.06 53.52
C SER A 399 39.25 -9.30 52.53
N VAL A 400 38.70 -8.92 51.39
CA VAL A 400 39.42 -8.22 50.33
C VAL A 400 38.83 -6.83 50.11
N ASP A 401 39.60 -5.98 49.44
CA ASP A 401 39.19 -4.63 49.10
C ASP A 401 37.94 -4.61 48.20
N TYR A 402 37.28 -3.46 48.13
CA TYR A 402 36.17 -3.27 47.21
C TYR A 402 36.72 -3.19 45.77
N PRO A 403 36.23 -4.03 44.83
CA PRO A 403 36.74 -4.03 43.47
C PRO A 403 36.37 -2.75 42.72
N GLU A 404 37.23 -2.31 41.83
CA GLU A 404 36.85 -1.31 40.84
C GLU A 404 35.71 -1.90 39.97
N GLN A 405 34.59 -1.19 39.88
CA GLN A 405 33.38 -1.65 39.19
C GLN A 405 33.16 -0.86 37.91
N VAL A 406 32.78 -1.56 36.83
CA VAL A 406 32.38 -0.90 35.58
C VAL A 406 31.03 -0.23 35.80
N LEU A 407 30.96 1.08 35.58
CA LEU A 407 29.70 1.79 35.68
C LEU A 407 28.87 1.57 34.40
N MET A 408 27.57 1.37 34.59
CA MET A 408 26.68 0.95 33.52
C MET A 408 25.67 2.05 33.22
N LYS A 409 25.39 2.27 31.93
CA LYS A 409 24.22 3.04 31.49
C LYS A 409 23.08 2.06 31.24
N TYR A 410 21.89 2.42 31.72
CA TYR A 410 20.66 1.65 31.51
C TYR A 410 19.72 2.45 30.60
N TYR A 411 19.00 1.73 29.75
CA TYR A 411 17.98 2.31 28.90
C TYR A 411 16.82 1.36 28.66
N SER A 412 15.66 1.94 28.37
CA SER A 412 14.42 1.20 28.16
C SER A 412 14.40 0.50 26.80
N ASN A 413 13.79 -0.68 26.73
CA ASN A 413 13.63 -1.42 25.47
C ASN A 413 12.67 -0.74 24.47
N TYR A 414 11.90 0.27 24.90
CA TYR A 414 11.14 1.14 23.97
C TYR A 414 12.05 1.95 23.02
N LEU A 415 13.37 2.01 23.27
CA LEU A 415 14.31 2.65 22.36
C LEU A 415 14.77 1.73 21.21
N LEU A 416 14.45 0.43 21.23
CA LEU A 416 14.97 -0.53 20.24
C LEU A 416 14.54 -0.20 18.80
N ASP A 417 13.32 0.30 18.62
CA ASP A 417 12.79 0.71 17.30
C ASP A 417 13.36 2.07 16.84
N ALA A 418 13.82 2.89 17.78
CA ALA A 418 14.55 4.14 17.50
C ALA A 418 16.02 3.84 17.18
N THR A 419 16.26 3.10 16.09
CA THR A 419 17.56 2.51 15.72
C THR A 419 18.75 3.47 15.83
N MET A 420 18.63 4.70 15.29
CA MET A 420 19.69 5.71 15.34
C MET A 420 20.01 6.16 16.78
N LEU A 421 18.98 6.35 17.61
CA LEU A 421 19.14 6.70 19.02
C LEU A 421 19.74 5.54 19.84
N ASN A 422 19.25 4.32 19.62
CA ASN A 422 19.74 3.12 20.27
C ASN A 422 21.22 2.87 19.94
N ASN A 423 21.60 2.98 18.66
CA ASN A 423 22.99 2.84 18.23
C ASN A 423 23.89 3.91 18.84
N PHE A 424 23.42 5.17 18.88
CA PHE A 424 24.11 6.26 19.57
C PHE A 424 24.36 5.92 21.04
N LEU A 425 23.33 5.53 21.80
CA LEU A 425 23.46 5.22 23.23
C LEU A 425 24.39 4.03 23.48
N ARG A 426 24.36 2.99 22.63
CA ARG A 426 25.26 1.84 22.73
C ARG A 426 26.72 2.24 22.51
N LYS A 427 27.00 3.07 21.49
CA LYS A 427 28.34 3.55 21.13
C LYS A 427 28.88 4.64 22.04
N PHE A 428 28.00 5.44 22.65
CA PHE A 428 28.36 6.52 23.57
C PHE A 428 29.25 6.01 24.69
N GLN A 429 30.45 6.55 24.84
CA GLN A 429 31.36 6.19 25.93
C GLN A 429 32.17 7.40 26.39
N ILE A 430 32.36 7.53 27.70
CA ILE A 430 33.24 8.53 28.29
C ILE A 430 34.43 7.81 28.92
N THR A 431 35.65 8.24 28.62
CA THR A 431 36.85 7.65 29.22
C THR A 431 37.04 8.16 30.66
N LYS A 432 37.80 7.42 31.48
CA LYS A 432 38.15 7.86 32.86
C LYS A 432 38.81 9.24 32.88
N LEU A 433 39.68 9.53 31.90
CA LEU A 433 40.32 10.83 31.77
C LEU A 433 39.31 11.94 31.42
N ASP A 434 38.37 11.66 30.51
CA ASP A 434 37.36 12.63 30.11
C ASP A 434 36.42 13.00 31.26
N ILE A 435 35.93 12.02 32.03
CA ILE A 435 35.07 12.32 33.18
C ILE A 435 35.82 13.07 34.28
N ASN A 436 37.10 12.75 34.51
CA ASN A 436 37.92 13.50 35.45
C ASN A 436 38.12 14.95 35.02
N ASN A 437 38.38 15.18 33.72
CA ASN A 437 38.52 16.53 33.18
C ASN A 437 37.20 17.32 33.24
N LEU A 438 36.07 16.67 33.00
CA LEU A 438 34.73 17.25 33.15
C LEU A 438 34.48 17.68 34.61
N LEU A 439 34.78 16.82 35.57
CA LEU A 439 34.62 17.15 37.00
C LEU A 439 35.57 18.24 37.46
N LEU A 440 36.82 18.25 36.98
CA LEU A 440 37.77 19.35 37.21
C LEU A 440 37.29 20.68 36.61
N ALA A 441 36.76 20.66 35.38
CA ALA A 441 36.21 21.84 34.74
C ALA A 441 35.00 22.39 35.51
N TYR A 442 34.13 21.50 35.99
CA TYR A 442 33.01 21.86 36.87
C TYR A 442 33.50 22.46 38.20
N ALA A 443 34.47 21.84 38.86
CA ALA A 443 35.02 22.32 40.13
C ALA A 443 35.64 23.72 40.01
N ASN A 444 36.25 24.02 38.86
CA ASN A 444 36.90 25.30 38.57
C ASN A 444 35.99 26.33 37.88
N ALA A 445 34.71 26.00 37.66
CA ALA A 445 33.82 26.87 36.92
C ALA A 445 33.48 28.15 37.71
N ASN A 446 33.32 29.26 36.98
CA ASN A 446 32.91 30.52 37.58
C ASN A 446 31.45 30.46 38.02
N ALA A 447 31.18 30.79 39.29
CA ALA A 447 29.83 30.81 39.87
C ALA A 447 28.87 31.81 39.18
N SER A 448 29.36 32.74 38.35
CA SER A 448 28.51 33.63 37.55
C SER A 448 27.88 32.98 36.32
N VAL A 449 28.29 31.76 35.96
CA VAL A 449 27.69 31.01 34.85
C VAL A 449 26.34 30.45 35.32
N ALA A 450 25.26 30.79 34.61
CA ALA A 450 23.90 30.45 35.02
C ALA A 450 23.60 28.93 35.03
N ASP A 451 24.25 28.16 34.15
CA ASP A 451 24.14 26.70 34.06
C ASP A 451 25.52 26.09 33.80
N ILE A 452 26.21 25.74 34.88
CA ILE A 452 27.60 25.27 34.83
C ILE A 452 27.66 23.89 34.16
N GLU A 453 26.74 22.98 34.49
CA GLU A 453 26.73 21.63 33.92
C GLU A 453 26.58 21.66 32.40
N TYR A 454 25.68 22.48 31.87
CA TYR A 454 25.54 22.63 30.42
C TYR A 454 26.78 23.25 29.79
N ALA A 455 27.35 24.31 30.37
CA ALA A 455 28.53 24.97 29.83
C ALA A 455 29.74 24.02 29.75
N VAL A 456 29.99 23.26 30.82
CA VAL A 456 31.08 22.28 30.88
C VAL A 456 30.85 21.12 29.92
N ALA A 457 29.63 20.58 29.88
CA ALA A 457 29.28 19.52 28.93
C ALA A 457 29.41 19.98 27.48
N CYS A 458 28.97 21.21 27.18
CA CYS A 458 29.06 21.79 25.85
C CYS A 458 30.50 22.01 25.40
N ASP A 459 31.35 22.59 26.25
CA ASP A 459 32.78 22.75 25.96
C ASP A 459 33.45 21.40 25.64
N TRP A 460 33.11 20.36 26.41
CA TRP A 460 33.59 19.01 26.13
C TRP A 460 33.07 18.47 24.79
N VAL A 461 31.78 18.62 24.49
CA VAL A 461 31.19 18.21 23.21
C VAL A 461 31.89 18.92 22.05
N GLN A 462 32.08 20.23 22.12
CA GLN A 462 32.73 21.01 21.07
C GLN A 462 34.18 20.55 20.80
N LYS A 463 34.95 20.28 21.87
CA LYS A 463 36.36 19.85 21.78
C LYS A 463 36.53 18.42 21.30
N ASN A 464 35.55 17.54 21.52
CA ASN A 464 35.67 16.10 21.29
C ASN A 464 34.90 15.60 20.05
N TYR A 465 34.73 16.43 19.01
CA TYR A 465 34.10 16.06 17.73
C TYR A 465 34.58 14.70 17.20
N GLU A 466 35.90 14.49 17.16
CA GLU A 466 36.54 13.28 16.65
C GLU A 466 36.23 12.01 17.47
N LYS A 467 35.69 12.15 18.69
CA LYS A 467 35.19 11.01 19.47
C LYS A 467 33.73 10.73 19.15
N TRP A 468 32.87 11.73 19.29
CA TRP A 468 31.43 11.49 19.23
C TRP A 468 30.86 11.37 17.82
N TYR A 469 31.55 11.86 16.77
CA TYR A 469 31.09 11.67 15.39
C TYR A 469 31.03 10.19 14.99
N LEU A 470 31.80 9.33 15.66
CA LEU A 470 31.79 7.87 15.46
C LEU A 470 30.58 7.19 16.12
N TRP A 471 29.92 7.87 17.06
CA TRP A 471 28.79 7.32 17.80
C TRP A 471 27.47 7.52 17.08
N VAL A 472 27.38 8.54 16.22
CA VAL A 472 26.15 8.89 15.51
C VAL A 472 26.21 8.32 14.10
N ASP A 473 25.22 7.49 13.77
CA ASP A 473 25.10 6.92 12.42
C ASP A 473 24.69 7.99 11.40
N ARG A 474 25.08 7.76 10.14
CA ARG A 474 24.59 8.59 9.04
C ARG A 474 23.10 8.36 8.84
N LEU A 475 22.40 9.40 8.36
CA LEU A 475 21.04 9.25 7.89
C LEU A 475 20.95 8.22 6.75
N PRO A 476 19.82 7.49 6.65
CA PRO A 476 19.57 6.60 5.53
C PRO A 476 19.45 7.38 4.22
N LEU A 477 19.64 6.69 3.09
CA LEU A 477 19.39 7.25 1.77
C LEU A 477 17.90 7.56 1.60
N CYS A 478 17.57 8.69 0.99
CA CYS A 478 16.19 9.04 0.68
C CYS A 478 15.62 8.08 -0.35
N THR A 479 14.56 7.36 0.02
CA THR A 479 13.83 6.47 -0.89
C THR A 479 12.36 6.87 -0.98
N MET A 480 11.73 6.50 -2.10
CA MET A 480 10.31 6.79 -2.34
C MET A 480 9.38 6.02 -1.38
N SER A 481 9.78 4.84 -0.90
CA SER A 481 8.95 4.01 0.00
C SER A 481 8.94 4.48 1.45
N THR A 482 10.04 5.07 1.93
CA THR A 482 10.19 5.46 3.35
C THR A 482 10.11 6.96 3.57
N ASN A 483 10.61 7.78 2.66
CA ASN A 483 10.81 9.22 2.90
C ASN A 483 9.88 10.12 2.07
N MET A 484 9.11 9.56 1.15
CA MET A 484 8.14 10.30 0.35
C MET A 484 6.74 9.76 0.54
N ARG A 485 5.77 10.67 0.48
CA ARG A 485 4.36 10.36 0.28
C ARG A 485 3.97 10.78 -1.13
N TYR A 486 3.04 10.05 -1.72
CA TYR A 486 2.47 10.41 -3.01
C TYR A 486 0.95 10.51 -2.91
N SER A 487 0.34 11.29 -3.80
CA SER A 487 -1.10 11.37 -3.94
C SER A 487 -1.49 11.29 -5.41
N VAL A 488 -2.60 10.60 -5.69
CA VAL A 488 -3.11 10.41 -7.05
C VAL A 488 -4.34 11.29 -7.24
N ALA A 489 -4.32 12.17 -8.24
CA ALA A 489 -5.47 12.95 -8.65
C ALA A 489 -6.10 12.41 -9.95
N ASN A 490 -7.32 12.87 -10.25
CA ASN A 490 -8.12 12.48 -11.42
C ASN A 490 -8.60 11.01 -11.44
N CYS A 491 -8.75 10.37 -10.28
CA CYS A 491 -9.26 8.99 -10.20
C CYS A 491 -10.67 8.81 -10.81
N ASN A 492 -11.54 9.82 -10.66
CA ASN A 492 -12.92 9.78 -11.17
C ASN A 492 -13.09 10.42 -12.55
N SER A 493 -12.01 10.92 -13.16
CA SER A 493 -12.08 11.53 -14.48
C SER A 493 -11.93 10.47 -15.57
N SER A 494 -12.79 10.55 -16.58
CA SER A 494 -12.67 9.79 -17.83
C SER A 494 -11.92 10.55 -18.92
N SER A 495 -11.69 11.85 -18.75
CA SER A 495 -11.14 12.75 -19.77
C SER A 495 -9.74 13.28 -19.46
N GLN A 496 -9.29 13.18 -18.22
CA GLN A 496 -7.96 13.64 -17.80
C GLN A 496 -7.08 12.48 -17.35
N PRO A 497 -5.77 12.52 -17.65
CA PRO A 497 -4.84 11.52 -17.16
C PRO A 497 -4.69 11.60 -15.64
N ARG A 498 -4.37 10.46 -15.02
CA ARG A 498 -4.11 10.40 -13.58
C ARG A 498 -2.74 11.00 -13.35
N VAL A 499 -2.64 11.83 -12.32
CA VAL A 499 -1.39 12.50 -11.96
C VAL A 499 -1.00 12.10 -10.55
N VAL A 500 0.22 11.60 -10.42
CA VAL A 500 0.85 11.28 -9.14
C VAL A 500 1.76 12.44 -8.77
N THR A 501 1.52 13.02 -7.60
CA THR A 501 2.31 14.11 -7.04
C THR A 501 3.04 13.61 -5.80
N PHE A 502 4.24 14.12 -5.57
CA PHE A 502 5.13 13.69 -4.49
C PHE A 502 5.31 14.80 -3.46
N ALA A 503 5.43 14.42 -2.20
CA ALA A 503 5.85 15.29 -1.12
C ALA A 503 6.77 14.51 -0.17
N TRP A 504 7.68 15.21 0.51
CA TRP A 504 8.47 14.58 1.56
C TRP A 504 7.57 14.20 2.74
N THR A 505 7.84 13.05 3.36
CA THR A 505 7.18 12.62 4.59
C THR A 505 7.55 13.54 5.74
N THR A 506 8.85 13.84 5.86
CA THR A 506 9.40 14.76 6.86
C THR A 506 10.17 15.88 6.13
N PRO A 507 9.49 16.97 5.73
CA PRO A 507 10.14 18.09 5.06
C PRO A 507 11.06 18.86 6.01
N ASP A 508 12.16 19.41 5.49
CA ASP A 508 13.07 20.26 6.28
C ASP A 508 12.32 21.54 6.74
N PRO A 509 12.33 21.85 8.05
CA PRO A 509 11.62 23.02 8.60
C PRO A 509 12.08 24.37 8.03
N ALA A 510 13.36 24.48 7.62
CA ALA A 510 13.90 25.69 7.02
C ALA A 510 13.62 25.74 5.51
N ASN A 511 13.52 24.60 4.83
CA ASN A 511 13.19 24.52 3.41
C ASN A 511 12.47 23.21 3.06
N SER A 512 11.14 23.29 2.93
CA SER A 512 10.28 22.13 2.67
C SER A 512 10.52 21.39 1.34
N SER A 513 11.39 21.94 0.47
CA SER A 513 11.81 21.27 -0.76
C SER A 513 12.82 20.15 -0.53
N HIS A 514 13.43 20.08 0.65
CA HIS A 514 14.40 19.05 1.04
C HIS A 514 13.84 18.13 2.13
N PRO A 515 14.29 16.86 2.19
CA PRO A 515 13.95 15.97 3.27
C PRO A 515 14.75 16.31 4.53
N TYR A 516 14.15 16.08 5.71
CA TYR A 516 14.81 16.31 6.99
C TYR A 516 15.39 15.04 7.60
N ASP A 517 14.85 13.86 7.24
CA ASP A 517 15.10 12.57 7.89
C ASP A 517 15.97 11.58 7.07
N CYS A 518 16.47 12.01 5.91
CA CYS A 518 17.36 11.22 5.05
C CYS A 518 18.40 12.12 4.37
N ASP A 519 19.49 11.52 3.87
CA ASP A 519 20.54 12.22 3.13
C ASP A 519 21.01 11.38 1.94
N GLY A 520 21.15 12.00 0.75
CA GLY A 520 21.47 11.35 -0.52
C GLY A 520 20.34 10.48 -1.10
N GLY A 521 20.60 9.78 -2.20
CA GLY A 521 19.55 9.10 -2.97
C GLY A 521 18.73 10.11 -3.77
N PHE A 522 17.42 10.19 -3.52
CA PHE A 522 16.60 11.27 -4.09
C PHE A 522 16.95 12.62 -3.43
N SER A 523 17.61 13.51 -4.17
CA SER A 523 17.98 14.86 -3.68
C SER A 523 16.85 15.89 -3.83
N THR A 524 15.87 15.61 -4.69
CA THR A 524 14.70 16.45 -4.98
C THR A 524 13.50 15.54 -5.20
N LEU A 525 12.30 16.06 -4.95
CA LEU A 525 11.07 15.34 -5.28
C LEU A 525 11.02 15.06 -6.80
N PRO A 526 10.60 13.87 -7.22
CA PRO A 526 10.36 13.58 -8.62
C PRO A 526 9.32 14.55 -9.21
N PRO A 527 9.40 14.86 -10.51
CA PRO A 527 8.34 15.61 -11.19
C PRO A 527 7.02 14.84 -11.16
N SER A 528 5.91 15.55 -11.41
CA SER A 528 4.60 14.92 -11.50
C SER A 528 4.59 13.80 -12.54
N PHE A 529 4.11 12.64 -12.12
CA PHE A 529 4.07 11.43 -12.95
C PHE A 529 2.66 11.24 -13.51
N TYR A 530 2.53 11.18 -14.83
CA TYR A 530 1.24 11.03 -15.53
C TYR A 530 1.09 9.63 -16.08
N THR A 531 -0.10 9.06 -15.94
CA THR A 531 -0.35 7.66 -16.33
C THR A 531 -1.79 7.43 -16.76
N SER A 532 -1.97 6.49 -17.69
CA SER A 532 -3.27 5.95 -18.08
C SER A 532 -3.85 4.94 -17.07
N ARG A 533 -3.02 4.40 -16.15
CA ARG A 533 -3.42 3.37 -15.20
C ARG A 533 -4.50 3.85 -14.24
N SER A 534 -5.36 2.93 -13.80
CA SER A 534 -6.38 3.23 -12.79
C SER A 534 -5.74 3.44 -11.42
N CYS A 535 -6.42 4.18 -10.53
CA CYS A 535 -5.92 4.38 -9.17
C CYS A 535 -5.81 3.07 -8.39
N GLU A 536 -6.77 2.15 -8.55
CA GLU A 536 -6.70 0.81 -7.97
C GLU A 536 -5.46 0.03 -8.43
N TRP A 537 -5.09 0.16 -9.71
CA TRP A 537 -3.87 -0.47 -10.21
C TRP A 537 -2.61 0.18 -9.62
N LEU A 538 -2.58 1.51 -9.49
CA LEU A 538 -1.45 2.23 -8.91
C LEU A 538 -1.23 1.86 -7.44
N ASP A 539 -2.30 1.76 -6.66
CA ASP A 539 -2.24 1.37 -5.25
C ASP A 539 -1.76 -0.08 -5.09
N ALA A 540 -2.22 -0.99 -5.95
CA ALA A 540 -1.81 -2.40 -5.93
C ALA A 540 -0.37 -2.64 -6.43
N ASN A 541 0.20 -1.75 -7.24
CA ASN A 541 1.47 -1.96 -7.97
C ASN A 541 2.53 -0.89 -7.72
N THR A 542 2.54 -0.28 -6.53
CA THR A 542 3.47 0.79 -6.11
C THR A 542 4.93 0.49 -6.40
N ALA A 543 5.40 -0.71 -6.04
CA ALA A 543 6.78 -1.12 -6.28
C ALA A 543 7.13 -1.11 -7.78
N LEU A 544 6.20 -1.51 -8.65
CA LEU A 544 6.44 -1.64 -10.09
C LEU A 544 6.48 -0.28 -10.79
N TRP A 545 5.51 0.60 -10.54
CA TRP A 545 5.51 1.92 -11.18
C TRP A 545 6.49 2.90 -10.55
N SER A 546 6.93 2.71 -9.29
CA SER A 546 7.99 3.53 -8.70
C SER A 546 9.31 3.47 -9.49
N LEU A 547 9.58 2.35 -10.16
CA LEU A 547 10.73 2.21 -11.06
C LEU A 547 10.62 3.14 -12.28
N TRP A 548 9.40 3.48 -12.70
CA TRP A 548 9.13 4.32 -13.86
C TRP A 548 9.59 5.77 -13.66
N LEU A 549 9.78 6.18 -12.39
CA LEU A 549 10.34 7.50 -12.04
C LEU A 549 11.80 7.67 -12.47
N THR A 550 12.52 6.57 -12.62
CA THR A 550 13.92 6.58 -13.09
C THR A 550 14.04 6.30 -14.58
N SER A 551 13.18 5.42 -15.12
CA SER A 551 13.16 5.07 -16.54
C SER A 551 11.76 4.64 -16.97
N PRO A 552 11.18 5.18 -18.08
CA PRO A 552 9.85 4.79 -18.54
C PRO A 552 9.74 3.28 -18.86
N PRO A 553 8.55 2.66 -18.70
CA PRO A 553 8.32 1.25 -19.01
C PRO A 553 8.32 0.96 -20.51
N THR A 554 8.42 -0.32 -20.88
CA THR A 554 8.25 -0.79 -22.26
C THR A 554 6.78 -0.85 -22.66
N CYS A 555 6.45 -0.40 -23.88
CA CYS A 555 5.08 -0.44 -24.39
C CYS A 555 4.61 -1.88 -24.68
N ASP A 556 3.40 -2.19 -24.20
CA ASP A 556 2.65 -3.43 -24.45
C ASP A 556 1.18 -3.12 -24.85
N LEU A 557 0.35 -4.16 -25.01
CA LEU A 557 -1.06 -4.05 -25.40
C LEU A 557 -1.92 -3.24 -24.43
N SER A 558 -1.47 -3.01 -23.20
CA SER A 558 -2.25 -2.35 -22.16
C SER A 558 -2.09 -0.82 -22.13
N PHE A 559 -1.21 -0.26 -22.98
CA PHE A 559 -1.00 1.19 -23.10
C PHE A 559 -1.81 1.85 -24.22
N TYR A 560 -2.45 1.08 -25.10
CA TYR A 560 -3.31 1.59 -26.16
C TYR A 560 -4.69 0.94 -26.14
N ASN A 561 -5.66 1.58 -26.78
CA ASN A 561 -7.01 1.05 -26.96
C ASN A 561 -7.50 1.36 -28.38
N TYR A 562 -8.68 0.86 -28.73
CA TYR A 562 -9.28 1.07 -30.04
C TYR A 562 -10.76 1.45 -29.92
N SER A 563 -11.26 2.16 -30.92
CA SER A 563 -12.68 2.47 -31.10
C SER A 563 -13.18 1.94 -32.44
N VAL A 564 -14.38 1.38 -32.45
CA VAL A 564 -15.02 0.83 -33.65
C VAL A 564 -16.18 1.72 -34.05
N SER A 565 -16.18 2.20 -35.30
CA SER A 565 -17.23 3.08 -35.82
C SER A 565 -18.54 2.35 -36.09
N GLU A 566 -19.59 3.12 -36.40
CA GLU A 566 -20.80 2.59 -37.04
C GLU A 566 -20.53 2.13 -38.49
N CYS A 567 -21.50 1.41 -39.06
CA CYS A 567 -21.44 0.93 -40.43
C CYS A 567 -21.46 2.05 -41.46
N THR A 568 -20.50 2.05 -42.38
CA THR A 568 -20.41 3.00 -43.50
C THR A 568 -21.26 2.58 -44.70
N SER A 569 -21.36 3.43 -45.72
CA SER A 569 -22.12 3.16 -46.96
C SER A 569 -21.57 1.98 -47.76
N SER A 570 -20.31 1.61 -47.53
CA SER A 570 -19.64 0.43 -48.09
C SER A 570 -19.84 -0.83 -47.23
N SER A 571 -20.69 -0.79 -46.20
CA SER A 571 -20.97 -1.92 -45.29
C SER A 571 -19.74 -2.42 -44.52
N ILE A 572 -18.85 -1.48 -44.13
CA ILE A 572 -17.68 -1.72 -43.27
C ILE A 572 -17.68 -0.78 -42.06
N ARG A 573 -17.01 -1.19 -40.97
CA ARG A 573 -16.75 -0.40 -39.76
C ARG A 573 -15.26 -0.09 -39.67
N ASN A 574 -14.91 1.14 -39.30
CA ASN A 574 -13.52 1.56 -39.10
C ASN A 574 -13.08 1.25 -37.68
N VAL A 575 -11.85 0.77 -37.53
CA VAL A 575 -11.20 0.51 -36.23
C VAL A 575 -10.02 1.46 -36.12
N GLU A 576 -10.09 2.38 -35.17
CA GLU A 576 -9.06 3.38 -34.91
C GLU A 576 -8.32 3.04 -33.62
N PHE A 577 -6.99 2.94 -33.70
CA PHE A 577 -6.13 2.69 -32.53
C PHE A 577 -5.58 4.01 -32.00
N PHE A 578 -5.54 4.16 -30.68
CA PHE A 578 -4.99 5.33 -30.01
C PHE A 578 -4.30 4.96 -28.70
N TRP A 579 -3.22 5.65 -28.38
CA TRP A 579 -2.57 5.54 -27.06
C TRP A 579 -3.51 6.07 -25.97
N LEU A 580 -3.57 5.39 -24.83
CA LEU A 580 -4.35 5.87 -23.68
C LEU A 580 -3.75 7.17 -23.11
N LEU A 581 -2.43 7.35 -23.24
CA LEU A 581 -1.73 8.59 -22.95
C LEU A 581 -0.80 8.96 -24.11
N PRO A 582 -1.28 9.74 -25.11
CA PRO A 582 -0.45 10.16 -26.23
C PRO A 582 0.57 11.22 -25.81
N SER A 583 1.71 11.26 -26.50
CA SER A 583 2.70 12.33 -26.32
C SER A 583 2.11 13.67 -26.74
N ALA A 584 2.40 14.72 -25.96
CA ALA A 584 1.93 16.08 -26.23
C ALA A 584 2.41 16.65 -27.58
N THR A 585 3.48 16.08 -28.16
CA THR A 585 4.07 16.54 -29.43
C THR A 585 3.67 15.69 -30.63
N ASN A 586 3.35 14.40 -30.42
CA ASN A 586 2.97 13.48 -31.49
C ASN A 586 2.02 12.40 -30.94
N TYR A 587 0.77 12.42 -31.38
CA TYR A 587 -0.26 11.48 -30.93
C TYR A 587 -0.01 10.02 -31.35
N LEU A 588 0.89 9.79 -32.30
CA LEU A 588 1.30 8.44 -32.74
C LEU A 588 2.31 7.79 -31.78
N VAL A 589 2.87 8.54 -30.84
CA VAL A 589 3.85 8.07 -29.86
C VAL A 589 3.24 8.12 -28.45
N SER A 590 3.53 7.12 -27.64
CA SER A 590 3.10 7.10 -26.23
C SER A 590 3.84 8.18 -25.42
N GLY A 591 3.11 8.87 -24.55
CA GLY A 591 3.69 9.74 -23.53
C GLY A 591 4.09 9.01 -22.25
N GLU A 592 3.73 7.72 -22.12
CA GLU A 592 3.88 6.94 -20.89
C GLU A 592 4.98 5.86 -20.97
N CYS A 593 5.19 5.27 -22.15
CA CYS A 593 6.09 4.13 -22.35
C CYS A 593 7.04 4.36 -23.55
N ILE A 594 8.17 3.66 -23.55
CA ILE A 594 9.20 3.73 -24.61
C ILE A 594 9.57 2.32 -25.09
N ASN A 595 9.84 2.15 -26.38
CA ASN A 595 10.17 0.85 -27.00
C ASN A 595 9.05 -0.21 -26.82
N GLY A 596 9.21 -1.39 -27.43
CA GLY A 596 8.20 -2.47 -27.36
C GLY A 596 7.26 -2.47 -28.56
N VAL A 597 5.95 -2.65 -28.33
CA VAL A 597 4.97 -2.68 -29.42
C VAL A 597 4.65 -1.27 -29.94
N SER A 598 4.56 -1.12 -31.26
CA SER A 598 4.09 0.11 -31.90
C SER A 598 2.57 0.16 -31.96
N LEU A 599 2.00 1.37 -32.02
CA LEU A 599 0.56 1.55 -32.23
C LEU A 599 0.15 0.88 -33.55
N PRO A 600 -0.82 -0.06 -33.54
CA PRO A 600 -1.28 -0.70 -34.76
C PRO A 600 -1.87 0.31 -35.74
N SER A 601 -1.80 0.01 -37.04
CA SER A 601 -2.44 0.83 -38.07
C SER A 601 -3.96 0.63 -38.06
N ASN A 602 -4.70 1.70 -38.31
CA ASN A 602 -6.16 1.66 -38.42
C ASN A 602 -6.59 0.64 -39.48
N THR A 603 -7.61 -0.15 -39.17
CA THR A 603 -8.11 -1.23 -40.03
C THR A 603 -9.63 -1.16 -40.20
N THR A 604 -10.21 -2.00 -41.04
CA THR A 604 -11.65 -2.03 -41.32
C THR A 604 -12.19 -3.44 -41.20
N VAL A 605 -13.40 -3.58 -40.65
CA VAL A 605 -14.10 -4.87 -40.49
C VAL A 605 -15.50 -4.84 -41.11
N ALA A 606 -15.99 -5.98 -41.59
CA ALA A 606 -17.29 -6.06 -42.25
C ALA A 606 -18.47 -5.84 -41.28
N CYS A 607 -19.57 -5.29 -41.79
CA CYS A 607 -20.81 -5.15 -41.02
C CYS A 607 -21.63 -6.45 -40.98
N ASP A 608 -22.32 -6.68 -39.85
CA ASP A 608 -23.21 -7.83 -39.67
C ASP A 608 -24.57 -7.68 -40.39
N TYR A 609 -24.91 -6.45 -40.79
CA TYR A 609 -26.13 -6.13 -41.54
C TYR A 609 -25.84 -5.18 -42.69
N VAL A 610 -26.78 -5.11 -43.63
CA VAL A 610 -26.70 -4.20 -44.79
C VAL A 610 -27.39 -2.89 -44.45
N PRO A 611 -26.69 -1.74 -44.37
CA PRO A 611 -27.33 -0.46 -44.16
C PRO A 611 -28.25 -0.10 -45.33
N THR A 612 -29.39 0.52 -45.04
CA THR A 612 -30.37 0.94 -46.07
C THR A 612 -29.84 2.00 -47.03
N PHE A 613 -28.76 2.69 -46.64
CA PHE A 613 -28.05 3.66 -47.48
C PHE A 613 -26.86 3.06 -48.25
N SER A 614 -26.67 1.74 -48.20
CA SER A 614 -25.61 1.07 -48.98
C SER A 614 -25.95 0.96 -50.46
N GLY A 615 -24.92 0.93 -51.30
CA GLY A 615 -25.08 0.75 -52.76
C GLY A 615 -25.77 -0.57 -53.13
N VAL A 616 -25.52 -1.63 -52.38
CA VAL A 616 -26.13 -2.95 -52.62
C VAL A 616 -27.63 -2.94 -52.30
N TYR A 617 -28.02 -2.36 -51.16
CA TYR A 617 -29.44 -2.25 -50.79
C TYR A 617 -30.22 -1.39 -51.79
N THR A 618 -29.71 -0.22 -52.12
CA THR A 618 -30.36 0.71 -53.05
C THR A 618 -30.52 0.10 -54.44
N GLY A 619 -29.52 -0.64 -54.94
CA GLY A 619 -29.61 -1.37 -56.21
C GLY A 619 -30.73 -2.43 -56.21
N ILE A 620 -30.76 -3.30 -55.19
CA ILE A 620 -31.79 -4.35 -55.07
C ILE A 620 -33.18 -3.76 -54.86
N ALA A 621 -33.31 -2.74 -54.00
CA ALA A 621 -34.58 -2.09 -53.73
C ALA A 621 -35.17 -1.49 -55.01
N THR A 622 -34.35 -0.86 -55.85
CA THR A 622 -34.78 -0.29 -57.14
C THR A 622 -35.35 -1.37 -58.06
N ILE A 623 -34.65 -2.49 -58.22
CA ILE A 623 -35.12 -3.64 -59.02
C ILE A 623 -36.43 -4.21 -58.44
N THR A 624 -36.51 -4.32 -57.11
CA THR A 624 -37.68 -4.85 -56.40
C THR A 624 -38.92 -3.99 -56.62
N VAL A 625 -38.77 -2.66 -56.58
CA VAL A 625 -39.87 -1.71 -56.84
C VAL A 625 -40.38 -1.85 -58.27
N ILE A 626 -39.49 -2.01 -59.27
CA ILE A 626 -39.89 -2.25 -60.66
C ILE A 626 -40.73 -3.54 -60.77
N VAL A 627 -40.28 -4.64 -60.16
CA VAL A 627 -41.02 -5.91 -60.14
C VAL A 627 -42.37 -5.75 -59.45
N LEU A 628 -42.43 -5.05 -58.32
CA LEU A 628 -43.67 -4.79 -57.58
C LEU A 628 -44.68 -4.02 -58.44
N VAL A 629 -44.25 -2.97 -59.16
CA VAL A 629 -45.11 -2.22 -60.09
C VAL A 629 -45.67 -3.15 -61.18
N ILE A 630 -44.85 -4.02 -61.76
CA ILE A 630 -45.30 -5.01 -62.76
C ILE A 630 -46.36 -5.95 -62.18
N LEU A 631 -46.18 -6.45 -60.96
CA LEU A 631 -47.15 -7.33 -60.29
C LEU A 631 -48.48 -6.62 -60.04
N VAL A 632 -48.46 -5.36 -59.61
CA VAL A 632 -49.68 -4.56 -59.40
C VAL A 632 -50.41 -4.32 -60.73
N VAL A 633 -49.68 -4.07 -61.82
CA VAL A 633 -50.26 -3.99 -63.16
C VAL A 633 -50.92 -5.31 -63.56
N PHE A 634 -50.28 -6.46 -63.30
CA PHE A 634 -50.89 -7.78 -63.55
C PHE A 634 -52.16 -8.02 -62.72
N VAL A 635 -52.21 -7.57 -61.47
CA VAL A 635 -53.43 -7.62 -60.65
C VAL A 635 -54.56 -6.83 -61.33
N ALA A 636 -54.29 -5.60 -61.76
CA ALA A 636 -55.27 -4.76 -62.44
C ALA A 636 -55.76 -5.39 -63.77
N LEU A 637 -54.85 -5.99 -64.54
CA LEU A 637 -55.18 -6.67 -65.80
C LEU A 637 -56.05 -7.93 -65.56
N VAL A 638 -55.75 -8.73 -64.53
CA VAL A 638 -56.55 -9.92 -64.17
C VAL A 638 -57.97 -9.52 -63.75
N LEU A 639 -58.11 -8.44 -62.97
CA LEU A 639 -59.43 -7.93 -62.57
C LEU A 639 -60.22 -7.38 -63.76
N LYS A 640 -59.56 -6.61 -64.65
CA LYS A 640 -60.19 -6.02 -65.84
C LYS A 640 -60.71 -7.09 -66.81
N PHE A 641 -59.94 -8.15 -67.04
CA PHE A 641 -60.27 -9.19 -68.02
C PHE A 641 -60.90 -10.45 -67.41
N ARG A 642 -61.41 -10.37 -66.18
CA ARG A 642 -61.92 -11.53 -65.42
C ARG A 642 -63.04 -12.33 -66.10
N GLU A 643 -63.86 -11.69 -66.93
CA GLU A 643 -64.98 -12.33 -67.64
C GLU A 643 -64.57 -13.01 -68.94
N LYS A 644 -63.36 -12.74 -69.46
CA LYS A 644 -62.86 -13.40 -70.68
C LYS A 644 -62.66 -14.90 -70.42
N PRO A 645 -63.03 -15.80 -71.36
CA PRO A 645 -63.04 -17.24 -71.14
C PRO A 645 -61.67 -17.81 -70.73
N VAL A 646 -60.57 -17.25 -71.27
CA VAL A 646 -59.19 -17.63 -70.93
C VAL A 646 -58.86 -17.42 -69.44
N ILE A 647 -59.21 -16.25 -68.88
CA ILE A 647 -58.94 -15.92 -67.46
C ILE A 647 -59.97 -16.58 -66.54
N LYS A 648 -61.24 -16.65 -66.95
CA LYS A 648 -62.32 -17.28 -66.20
C LYS A 648 -62.09 -18.79 -66.01
N ARG A 649 -61.65 -19.49 -67.07
CA ARG A 649 -61.29 -20.93 -67.02
C ARG A 649 -60.11 -21.19 -66.08
N SER A 650 -59.15 -20.26 -66.06
CA SER A 650 -57.92 -20.31 -65.26
C SER A 650 -58.09 -19.87 -63.80
N GLN A 651 -59.31 -19.54 -63.38
CA GLN A 651 -59.69 -19.15 -62.01
C GLN A 651 -58.95 -17.90 -61.53
N TRP A 652 -59.48 -16.74 -61.89
CA TRP A 652 -58.92 -15.46 -61.51
C TRP A 652 -58.66 -15.29 -60.00
N HIS A 653 -59.45 -15.91 -59.12
CA HIS A 653 -59.21 -15.90 -57.66
C HIS A 653 -57.85 -16.50 -57.26
N LEU A 654 -57.44 -17.63 -57.85
CA LEU A 654 -56.15 -18.26 -57.56
C LEU A 654 -54.98 -17.52 -58.22
N LEU A 655 -55.23 -16.85 -59.36
CA LEU A 655 -54.25 -15.97 -59.99
C LEU A 655 -53.98 -14.71 -59.16
N LEU A 656 -55.01 -14.14 -58.51
CA LEU A 656 -54.84 -13.02 -57.58
C LEU A 656 -54.08 -13.42 -56.32
N LEU A 657 -54.33 -14.61 -55.76
CA LEU A 657 -53.58 -15.11 -54.59
C LEU A 657 -52.12 -15.42 -54.92
N LEU A 658 -51.84 -15.92 -56.12
CA LEU A 658 -50.48 -16.07 -56.64
C LEU A 658 -49.77 -14.70 -56.74
N LEU A 659 -50.42 -13.69 -57.33
CA LEU A 659 -49.86 -12.33 -57.44
C LEU A 659 -49.66 -11.66 -56.08
N LEU A 660 -50.58 -11.86 -55.14
CA LEU A 660 -50.45 -11.38 -53.75
C LEU A 660 -49.23 -12.01 -53.07
N GLY A 661 -48.99 -13.31 -53.27
CA GLY A 661 -47.78 -13.97 -52.80
C GLY A 661 -46.52 -13.32 -53.38
N GLY A 662 -46.51 -12.98 -54.67
CA GLY A 662 -45.38 -12.31 -55.32
C GLY A 662 -45.10 -10.91 -54.75
N ILE A 663 -46.16 -10.15 -54.43
CA ILE A 663 -46.04 -8.84 -53.77
C ILE A 663 -45.44 -9.00 -52.37
N LEU A 664 -45.85 -10.01 -51.60
CA LEU A 664 -45.28 -10.29 -50.27
C LEU A 664 -43.81 -10.73 -50.35
N ILE A 665 -43.41 -11.48 -51.37
CA ILE A 665 -41.98 -11.80 -51.59
C ILE A 665 -41.18 -10.53 -51.91
N CYS A 666 -41.73 -9.59 -52.70
CA CYS A 666 -41.08 -8.30 -52.93
C CYS A 666 -40.93 -7.51 -51.61
N ALA A 667 -41.95 -7.54 -50.75
CA ALA A 667 -41.87 -6.92 -49.42
C ALA A 667 -40.81 -7.58 -48.53
N TYR A 668 -40.67 -8.91 -48.56
CA TYR A 668 -39.61 -9.64 -47.85
C TYR A 668 -38.20 -9.17 -48.25
N VAL A 669 -37.96 -8.99 -49.56
CA VAL A 669 -36.66 -8.50 -50.06
C VAL A 669 -36.35 -7.09 -49.56
N LEU A 670 -37.33 -6.19 -49.52
CA LEU A 670 -37.16 -4.83 -48.99
C LEU A 670 -36.86 -4.80 -47.48
N LEU A 671 -37.47 -5.72 -46.73
CA LEU A 671 -37.26 -5.84 -45.28
C LEU A 671 -35.87 -6.39 -44.92
N GLY A 672 -35.11 -6.96 -45.87
CA GLY A 672 -33.81 -7.57 -45.61
C GLY A 672 -32.67 -6.58 -45.31
N GLY A 673 -32.85 -5.29 -45.56
CA GLY A 673 -31.91 -4.24 -45.16
C GLY A 673 -32.22 -3.62 -43.79
N GLY A 674 -31.24 -2.91 -43.23
CA GLY A 674 -31.34 -2.22 -41.95
C GLY A 674 -30.78 -3.02 -40.77
N ALA A 675 -30.41 -2.29 -39.71
CA ALA A 675 -29.91 -2.85 -38.46
C ALA A 675 -30.98 -3.75 -37.81
N PRO A 676 -30.61 -4.90 -37.21
CA PRO A 676 -31.53 -5.76 -36.49
C PRO A 676 -32.35 -4.97 -35.48
N SER A 677 -33.66 -4.94 -35.66
CA SER A 677 -34.62 -4.31 -34.77
C SER A 677 -35.76 -5.29 -34.51
N SER A 678 -36.45 -5.14 -33.39
CA SER A 678 -37.56 -6.04 -33.04
C SER A 678 -38.58 -6.16 -34.18
N PHE A 679 -38.88 -5.04 -34.87
CA PHE A 679 -39.77 -5.05 -36.02
C PHE A 679 -39.21 -5.88 -37.19
N LEU A 680 -37.96 -5.65 -37.61
CA LEU A 680 -37.38 -6.36 -38.74
C LEU A 680 -37.18 -7.85 -38.45
N CYS A 681 -36.75 -8.19 -37.24
CA CYS A 681 -36.54 -9.58 -36.84
C CYS A 681 -37.85 -10.39 -36.83
N GLY A 682 -38.99 -9.79 -36.47
CA GLY A 682 -40.30 -10.44 -36.55
C GLY A 682 -40.94 -10.42 -37.96
N ALA A 683 -40.82 -9.30 -38.68
CA ALA A 683 -41.48 -9.13 -39.98
C ALA A 683 -40.86 -9.97 -41.10
N ARG A 684 -39.52 -10.15 -41.10
CA ARG A 684 -38.81 -10.95 -42.11
C ARG A 684 -39.31 -12.40 -42.21
N PRO A 685 -39.32 -13.22 -41.15
CA PRO A 685 -39.80 -14.59 -41.22
C PRO A 685 -41.30 -14.66 -41.56
N PHE A 686 -42.11 -13.73 -41.05
CA PHE A 686 -43.55 -13.69 -41.32
C PHE A 686 -43.89 -13.43 -42.79
N VAL A 687 -43.37 -12.33 -43.34
CA VAL A 687 -43.67 -11.91 -44.72
C VAL A 687 -43.08 -12.90 -45.72
N GLY A 688 -41.84 -13.36 -45.49
CA GLY A 688 -41.19 -14.37 -46.33
C GLY A 688 -41.94 -15.70 -46.35
N SER A 689 -42.37 -16.17 -45.17
CA SER A 689 -43.12 -17.43 -45.04
C SER A 689 -44.46 -17.37 -45.78
N LEU A 690 -45.25 -16.33 -45.50
CA LEU A 690 -46.58 -16.15 -46.08
C LEU A 690 -46.54 -15.95 -47.60
N GLY A 691 -45.58 -15.16 -48.09
CA GLY A 691 -45.39 -14.92 -49.52
C GLY A 691 -45.07 -16.20 -50.31
N TYR A 692 -44.17 -17.03 -49.78
CA TYR A 692 -43.82 -18.33 -50.36
C TYR A 692 -45.04 -19.27 -50.42
N THR A 693 -45.75 -19.41 -49.29
CA THR A 693 -46.89 -20.32 -49.17
C THR A 693 -48.06 -19.89 -50.06
N LEU A 694 -48.32 -18.59 -50.19
CA LEU A 694 -49.35 -18.09 -51.11
C LEU A 694 -48.98 -18.31 -52.57
N CYS A 695 -47.73 -18.07 -52.97
CA CYS A 695 -47.27 -18.33 -54.33
C CYS A 695 -47.40 -19.81 -54.67
N PHE A 696 -46.70 -20.66 -53.92
CA PHE A 696 -46.57 -22.06 -54.26
C PHE A 696 -47.84 -22.86 -53.90
N GLY A 697 -48.52 -22.52 -52.81
CA GLY A 697 -49.82 -23.10 -52.47
C GLY A 697 -50.87 -22.85 -53.54
N SER A 698 -50.87 -21.66 -54.15
CA SER A 698 -51.76 -21.35 -55.29
C SER A 698 -51.44 -22.22 -56.50
N LEU A 699 -50.16 -22.47 -56.81
CA LEU A 699 -49.74 -23.39 -57.89
C LEU A 699 -50.13 -24.84 -57.61
N LEU A 700 -49.93 -25.31 -56.37
CA LEU A 700 -50.31 -26.65 -55.92
C LEU A 700 -51.83 -26.87 -56.05
N VAL A 701 -52.65 -25.98 -55.48
CA VAL A 701 -54.11 -26.13 -55.51
C VAL A 701 -54.66 -26.03 -56.92
N LYS A 702 -54.04 -25.19 -57.76
CA LYS A 702 -54.36 -25.11 -59.17
C LYS A 702 -54.06 -26.42 -59.91
N SER A 703 -52.91 -27.02 -59.63
CA SER A 703 -52.54 -28.35 -60.16
C SER A 703 -53.48 -29.45 -59.68
N LEU A 704 -53.84 -29.42 -58.39
CA LEU A 704 -54.74 -30.38 -57.76
C LEU A 704 -56.14 -30.34 -58.36
N ARG A 705 -56.65 -29.14 -58.69
CA ARG A 705 -57.94 -29.04 -59.37
C ARG A 705 -57.89 -29.70 -60.75
N VAL A 706 -56.85 -29.42 -61.54
CA VAL A 706 -56.68 -30.05 -62.86
C VAL A 706 -56.64 -31.56 -62.67
N TYR A 707 -55.83 -32.07 -61.76
CA TYR A 707 -55.74 -33.49 -61.44
C TYR A 707 -57.11 -34.12 -61.09
N LEU A 708 -57.87 -33.53 -60.16
CA LEU A 708 -59.18 -34.02 -59.73
C LEU A 708 -60.28 -33.96 -60.80
N VAL A 709 -60.10 -33.17 -61.86
CA VAL A 709 -61.01 -33.13 -63.02
C VAL A 709 -60.72 -34.31 -63.97
N PHE A 710 -59.46 -34.73 -64.09
CA PHE A 710 -59.05 -35.82 -65.00
C PHE A 710 -58.99 -37.21 -64.34
N GLU A 711 -58.87 -37.29 -63.02
CA GLU A 711 -58.82 -38.55 -62.27
C GLU A 711 -60.22 -39.17 -62.07
N ASN A 712 -60.91 -39.51 -63.16
CA ASN A 712 -62.17 -40.24 -63.10
C ASN A 712 -62.20 -41.43 -64.06
N LYS A 713 -62.10 -42.65 -63.53
CA LYS A 713 -62.19 -43.90 -64.29
C LYS A 713 -63.60 -44.17 -64.87
N ALA A 714 -64.62 -43.37 -64.53
CA ALA A 714 -66.02 -43.60 -64.91
C ALA A 714 -66.61 -42.62 -65.95
N MET A 715 -65.82 -41.76 -66.62
CA MET A 715 -66.26 -40.86 -67.71
C MET A 715 -67.53 -40.01 -67.40
N LYS A 716 -67.78 -39.68 -66.13
CA LYS A 716 -68.90 -38.80 -65.70
C LYS A 716 -68.38 -37.40 -65.38
N LYS A 717 -68.95 -36.35 -66.00
CA LYS A 717 -68.54 -34.94 -65.81
C LYS A 717 -68.67 -34.52 -64.34
N ARG A 718 -67.53 -34.37 -63.65
CA ARG A 718 -67.47 -33.90 -62.24
C ARG A 718 -67.13 -32.42 -62.20
N VAL A 719 -68.06 -31.58 -61.75
CA VAL A 719 -67.82 -30.14 -61.56
C VAL A 719 -67.10 -29.93 -60.23
N VAL A 720 -65.83 -29.56 -60.28
CA VAL A 720 -65.03 -29.21 -59.08
C VAL A 720 -65.20 -27.70 -58.79
N SER A 721 -65.89 -27.39 -57.69
CA SER A 721 -66.15 -26.01 -57.25
C SER A 721 -64.87 -25.27 -56.84
N VAL A 722 -64.76 -24.00 -57.24
CA VAL A 722 -63.66 -23.10 -56.87
C VAL A 722 -63.60 -22.87 -55.36
N TRP A 723 -64.75 -22.83 -54.68
CA TRP A 723 -64.83 -22.71 -53.23
C TRP A 723 -64.13 -23.85 -52.49
N ARG A 724 -64.19 -25.08 -53.01
CA ARG A 724 -63.48 -26.23 -52.42
C ARG A 724 -61.96 -26.04 -52.52
N MET A 725 -61.47 -25.50 -53.63
CA MET A 725 -60.06 -25.23 -53.84
C MET A 725 -59.54 -24.09 -52.95
N LEU A 726 -60.32 -23.01 -52.80
CA LEU A 726 -59.98 -21.92 -51.87
C LEU A 726 -59.93 -22.38 -50.41
N ARG A 727 -60.82 -23.29 -49.98
CA ARG A 727 -60.74 -23.90 -48.63
C ARG A 727 -59.47 -24.72 -48.43
N ILE A 728 -59.05 -25.50 -49.43
CA ILE A 728 -57.80 -26.28 -49.36
C ILE A 728 -56.59 -25.35 -49.27
N LEU A 729 -56.56 -24.28 -50.08
CA LEU A 729 -55.49 -23.27 -50.03
C LEU A 729 -55.47 -22.56 -48.67
N SER A 730 -56.64 -22.17 -48.15
CA SER A 730 -56.77 -21.54 -46.84
C SER A 730 -56.30 -22.46 -45.70
N ALA A 731 -56.49 -23.79 -45.81
CA ALA A 731 -55.96 -24.73 -44.84
C ALA A 731 -54.43 -24.82 -44.91
N ILE A 732 -53.84 -24.86 -46.11
CA ILE A 732 -52.38 -24.88 -46.31
C ILE A 732 -51.73 -23.61 -45.74
N VAL A 733 -52.32 -22.45 -46.03
CA VAL A 733 -51.88 -21.15 -45.50
C VAL A 733 -52.13 -21.06 -43.99
N GLY A 734 -53.24 -21.60 -43.49
CA GLY A 734 -53.55 -21.62 -42.06
C GLY A 734 -52.54 -22.39 -41.21
N VAL A 735 -52.05 -23.54 -41.71
CA VAL A 735 -50.96 -24.29 -41.05
C VAL A 735 -49.67 -23.47 -41.03
N ASP A 736 -49.29 -22.83 -42.14
CA ASP A 736 -48.08 -22.01 -42.23
C ASP A 736 -48.14 -20.78 -41.31
N ILE A 737 -49.27 -20.06 -41.31
CA ILE A 737 -49.50 -18.94 -40.39
C ILE A 737 -49.48 -19.42 -38.94
N GLY A 738 -50.09 -20.58 -38.64
CA GLY A 738 -50.06 -21.17 -37.31
C GLY A 738 -48.63 -21.42 -36.81
N ILE A 739 -47.78 -22.02 -37.65
CA ILE A 739 -46.37 -22.27 -37.32
C ILE A 739 -45.64 -20.95 -37.01
N VAL A 740 -45.79 -19.93 -37.85
CA VAL A 740 -45.09 -18.65 -37.67
C VAL A 740 -45.65 -17.83 -36.51
N VAL A 741 -46.96 -17.83 -36.29
CA VAL A 741 -47.57 -17.12 -35.16
C VAL A 741 -47.16 -17.76 -33.84
N VAL A 742 -47.16 -19.09 -33.76
CA VAL A 742 -46.64 -19.80 -32.58
C VAL A 742 -45.16 -19.48 -32.38
N TRP A 743 -44.36 -19.41 -33.45
CA TRP A 743 -42.96 -18.99 -33.35
C TRP A 743 -42.85 -17.57 -32.76
N LEU A 744 -43.54 -16.58 -33.33
CA LEU A 744 -43.47 -15.19 -32.86
C LEU A 744 -44.00 -15.00 -31.43
N LEU A 745 -44.94 -15.83 -30.96
CA LEU A 745 -45.53 -15.76 -29.62
C LEU A 745 -44.74 -16.55 -28.58
N ALA A 746 -44.33 -17.77 -28.90
CA ALA A 746 -43.55 -18.61 -27.99
C ALA A 746 -42.12 -18.10 -27.86
N GLU A 747 -41.56 -17.61 -28.97
CA GLU A 747 -40.15 -17.28 -29.05
C GLU A 747 -39.86 -16.20 -30.10
N PHE A 748 -40.04 -14.94 -29.70
CA PHE A 748 -39.82 -13.80 -30.58
C PHE A 748 -38.34 -13.67 -31.00
N PRO A 749 -38.00 -13.66 -32.29
CA PRO A 749 -36.64 -13.37 -32.76
C PRO A 749 -36.30 -11.92 -32.41
N SER A 750 -35.44 -11.71 -31.41
CA SER A 750 -35.08 -10.38 -30.91
C SER A 750 -33.67 -10.01 -31.37
N PRO A 751 -33.36 -8.70 -31.51
CA PRO A 751 -32.01 -8.27 -31.78
C PRO A 751 -31.11 -8.61 -30.60
N SER A 752 -30.07 -9.41 -30.83
CA SER A 752 -29.07 -9.79 -29.83
C SER A 752 -27.70 -9.27 -30.23
N THR A 753 -26.87 -9.00 -29.21
CA THR A 753 -25.46 -8.63 -29.39
C THR A 753 -24.57 -9.63 -28.70
N TYR A 754 -23.50 -10.07 -29.34
CA TYR A 754 -22.49 -10.93 -28.73
C TYR A 754 -21.09 -10.43 -29.07
N THR A 755 -20.14 -10.69 -28.18
CA THR A 755 -18.73 -10.31 -28.37
C THR A 755 -17.92 -11.51 -28.83
N ALA A 756 -17.19 -11.36 -29.94
CA ALA A 756 -16.26 -12.36 -30.44
C ALA A 756 -14.87 -11.75 -30.64
N ALA A 757 -13.84 -12.59 -30.72
CA ALA A 757 -12.50 -12.14 -31.08
C ALA A 757 -12.50 -11.66 -32.54
N ALA A 758 -11.89 -10.49 -32.78
CA ALA A 758 -11.72 -9.98 -34.13
C ALA A 758 -10.75 -10.87 -34.91
N ALA A 759 -11.04 -11.12 -36.18
CA ALA A 759 -10.15 -11.89 -37.05
C ALA A 759 -9.03 -11.00 -37.63
N GLU A 760 -9.30 -9.70 -37.76
CA GLU A 760 -8.47 -8.73 -38.45
C GLU A 760 -7.50 -7.98 -37.53
N PHE A 761 -7.72 -8.01 -36.21
CA PHE A 761 -6.83 -7.37 -35.24
C PHE A 761 -6.91 -8.04 -33.86
N THR A 762 -5.93 -7.77 -33.00
CA THR A 762 -5.92 -8.27 -31.62
C THR A 762 -6.89 -7.49 -30.74
N GLY A 763 -8.12 -7.98 -30.64
CA GLY A 763 -9.18 -7.39 -29.81
C GLY A 763 -10.50 -8.14 -29.93
N THR A 764 -11.56 -7.57 -29.36
CA THR A 764 -12.93 -8.08 -29.46
C THR A 764 -13.82 -7.15 -30.28
N LEU A 765 -14.75 -7.75 -31.02
CA LEU A 765 -15.78 -7.07 -31.79
C LEU A 765 -17.16 -7.45 -31.28
N VAL A 766 -18.05 -6.46 -31.24
CA VAL A 766 -19.46 -6.65 -30.93
C VAL A 766 -20.21 -6.91 -32.23
N HIS A 767 -20.81 -8.09 -32.33
CA HIS A 767 -21.66 -8.52 -33.43
C HIS A 767 -23.14 -8.33 -33.09
N VAL A 768 -23.98 -8.08 -34.10
CA VAL A 768 -25.43 -7.89 -33.95
C VAL A 768 -26.21 -8.74 -34.96
N GLU A 769 -27.16 -9.55 -34.48
CA GLU A 769 -28.01 -10.39 -35.33
C GLU A 769 -29.44 -10.54 -34.79
N CYS A 770 -30.35 -11.06 -35.61
CA CYS A 770 -31.68 -11.48 -35.14
C CYS A 770 -31.58 -12.91 -34.63
N HIS A 771 -31.70 -13.11 -33.32
CA HIS A 771 -31.51 -14.41 -32.69
C HIS A 771 -32.80 -14.95 -32.07
N SER A 772 -33.02 -16.25 -32.27
CA SER A 772 -33.99 -17.08 -31.54
C SER A 772 -33.20 -18.13 -30.77
N SER A 773 -33.49 -18.30 -29.47
CA SER A 773 -32.95 -19.35 -28.61
C SER A 773 -33.11 -20.80 -29.10
N SER A 774 -34.07 -21.11 -29.98
CA SER A 774 -34.32 -22.46 -30.51
C SER A 774 -34.36 -22.48 -32.04
N PHE A 775 -33.68 -23.47 -32.64
CA PHE A 775 -33.73 -23.72 -34.08
C PHE A 775 -35.01 -24.43 -34.55
N ILE A 776 -35.86 -24.87 -33.62
CA ILE A 776 -37.01 -25.76 -33.86
C ILE A 776 -38.04 -25.13 -34.82
N PHE A 777 -38.41 -23.86 -34.61
CA PHE A 777 -39.42 -23.18 -35.41
C PHE A 777 -38.96 -22.85 -36.84
N PRO A 778 -37.73 -22.34 -37.07
CA PRO A 778 -37.16 -22.24 -38.42
C PRO A 778 -37.18 -23.58 -39.17
N VAL A 779 -36.73 -24.66 -38.52
CA VAL A 779 -36.70 -26.00 -39.14
C VAL A 779 -38.10 -26.50 -39.44
N LEU A 780 -39.07 -26.31 -38.54
CA LEU A 780 -40.47 -26.69 -38.77
C LEU A 780 -41.10 -25.92 -39.95
N SER A 781 -40.80 -24.62 -40.08
CA SER A 781 -41.24 -23.81 -41.21
C SER A 781 -40.64 -24.29 -42.53
N ILE A 782 -39.33 -24.58 -42.56
CA ILE A 782 -38.65 -25.15 -43.75
C ILE A 782 -39.24 -26.51 -44.11
N PHE A 783 -39.48 -27.38 -43.12
CA PHE A 783 -40.07 -28.70 -43.31
C PHE A 783 -41.47 -28.61 -43.94
N TRP A 784 -42.34 -27.74 -43.41
CA TRP A 784 -43.67 -27.52 -43.99
C TRP A 784 -43.59 -27.03 -45.44
N LYS A 785 -42.69 -26.08 -45.74
CA LYS A 785 -42.48 -25.58 -47.10
C LYS A 785 -41.98 -26.67 -48.03
N ALA A 786 -41.11 -27.57 -47.57
CA ALA A 786 -40.68 -28.73 -48.34
C ALA A 786 -41.86 -29.65 -48.66
N VAL A 787 -42.70 -29.98 -47.67
CA VAL A 787 -43.91 -30.81 -47.88
C VAL A 787 -44.83 -30.20 -48.93
N VAL A 788 -45.17 -28.91 -48.80
CA VAL A 788 -46.02 -28.22 -49.78
C VAL A 788 -45.35 -28.26 -51.16
N THR A 789 -44.04 -27.99 -51.24
CA THR A 789 -43.26 -27.96 -52.49
C THR A 789 -43.24 -29.31 -53.21
N PHE A 790 -42.91 -30.39 -52.51
CA PHE A 790 -42.84 -31.73 -53.10
C PHE A 790 -44.23 -32.26 -53.49
N VAL A 791 -45.26 -32.03 -52.68
CA VAL A 791 -46.63 -32.42 -53.03
C VAL A 791 -47.11 -31.62 -54.25
N GLY A 792 -46.83 -30.31 -54.31
CA GLY A 792 -47.15 -29.47 -55.46
C GLY A 792 -46.45 -29.90 -56.74
N LEU A 793 -45.17 -30.24 -56.65
CA LEU A 793 -44.40 -30.75 -57.78
C LEU A 793 -44.94 -32.10 -58.26
N TYR A 794 -45.22 -33.02 -57.33
CA TYR A 794 -45.77 -34.34 -57.65
C TYR A 794 -47.11 -34.23 -58.38
N VAL A 795 -48.03 -33.42 -57.86
CA VAL A 795 -49.34 -33.19 -58.51
C VAL A 795 -49.16 -32.48 -59.86
N SER A 796 -48.25 -31.50 -59.96
CA SER A 796 -47.94 -30.82 -61.23
C SER A 796 -47.37 -31.78 -62.28
N PHE A 797 -46.54 -32.74 -61.86
CA PHE A 797 -45.95 -33.75 -62.74
C PHE A 797 -47.01 -34.68 -63.34
N LEU A 798 -48.02 -35.07 -62.56
CA LEU A 798 -49.10 -35.97 -63.01
C LEU A 798 -49.99 -35.35 -64.09
N ILE A 799 -50.16 -34.02 -64.10
CA ILE A 799 -51.06 -33.33 -65.03
C ILE A 799 -50.38 -32.83 -66.32
N ARG A 800 -49.06 -33.03 -66.48
CA ARG A 800 -48.26 -32.36 -67.52
C ARG A 800 -48.62 -32.73 -68.97
N HIS A 801 -49.25 -33.88 -69.21
CA HIS A 801 -49.59 -34.40 -70.55
C HIS A 801 -51.11 -34.43 -70.84
N VAL A 802 -51.91 -33.69 -70.08
CA VAL A 802 -53.36 -33.57 -70.28
C VAL A 802 -53.70 -32.90 -71.63
N SER A 803 -54.81 -33.31 -72.27
CA SER A 803 -55.22 -32.96 -73.64
C SER A 803 -55.34 -31.44 -73.94
N GLY A 804 -55.25 -31.09 -75.22
CA GLY A 804 -55.02 -29.72 -75.76
C GLY A 804 -56.01 -28.61 -75.35
N ASP A 805 -57.17 -28.95 -74.76
CA ASP A 805 -58.11 -27.97 -74.22
C ASP A 805 -57.61 -27.26 -72.94
N PHE A 806 -56.56 -27.81 -72.31
CA PHE A 806 -55.92 -27.30 -71.09
C PHE A 806 -54.39 -27.18 -71.24
N GLN A 807 -53.91 -26.43 -72.24
CA GLN A 807 -52.49 -26.05 -72.44
C GLN A 807 -51.83 -25.28 -71.26
N GLU A 808 -52.51 -25.17 -70.12
CA GLU A 808 -52.03 -24.49 -68.92
C GLU A 808 -51.16 -25.40 -68.01
N SER A 809 -51.33 -26.72 -68.05
CA SER A 809 -50.68 -27.65 -67.10
C SER A 809 -49.15 -27.71 -67.23
N ILE A 810 -48.60 -27.63 -68.45
CA ILE A 810 -47.15 -27.62 -68.70
C ILE A 810 -46.47 -26.39 -68.10
N TRP A 811 -47.11 -25.23 -68.16
CA TRP A 811 -46.59 -23.99 -67.58
C TRP A 811 -46.63 -24.01 -66.05
N ILE A 812 -47.63 -24.68 -65.46
CA ILE A 812 -47.70 -24.84 -63.99
C ILE A 812 -46.57 -25.76 -63.53
N PHE A 813 -46.31 -26.86 -64.24
CA PHE A 813 -45.19 -27.74 -63.94
C PHE A 813 -43.83 -27.04 -64.08
N ALA A 814 -43.64 -26.25 -65.14
CA ALA A 814 -42.42 -25.44 -65.33
C ALA A 814 -42.23 -24.42 -64.20
N ALA A 815 -43.29 -23.70 -63.82
CA ALA A 815 -43.28 -22.77 -62.68
C ALA A 815 -42.93 -23.47 -61.36
N SER A 816 -43.50 -24.66 -61.09
CA SER A 816 -43.18 -25.46 -59.91
C SER A 816 -41.71 -25.92 -59.88
N CYS A 817 -41.10 -26.22 -61.04
CA CYS A 817 -39.67 -26.55 -61.12
C CYS A 817 -38.77 -25.35 -60.81
N VAL A 818 -39.13 -24.15 -61.29
CA VAL A 818 -38.39 -22.91 -61.00
C VAL A 818 -38.38 -22.62 -59.51
N VAL A 819 -39.52 -22.79 -58.83
CA VAL A 819 -39.60 -22.59 -57.36
C VAL A 819 -38.79 -23.63 -56.59
N LEU A 820 -38.74 -24.89 -57.04
CA LEU A 820 -37.89 -25.91 -56.42
C LEU A 820 -36.39 -25.57 -56.56
N VAL A 821 -35.93 -25.22 -57.76
CA VAL A 821 -34.52 -24.87 -57.99
C VAL A 821 -34.15 -23.62 -57.20
N GLY A 822 -35.02 -22.60 -57.20
CA GLY A 822 -34.83 -21.39 -56.41
C GLY A 822 -34.72 -21.66 -54.91
N SER A 823 -35.60 -22.51 -54.35
CA SER A 823 -35.57 -22.82 -52.92
C SER A 823 -34.32 -23.63 -52.50
N LEU A 824 -33.83 -24.54 -53.35
CA LEU A 824 -32.58 -25.27 -53.10
C LEU A 824 -31.34 -24.35 -53.10
N LEU A 825 -31.28 -23.39 -54.03
CA LEU A 825 -30.19 -22.40 -54.09
C LEU A 825 -30.20 -21.47 -52.87
N MET A 826 -31.38 -21.00 -52.45
CA MET A 826 -31.54 -20.14 -51.28
C MET A 826 -31.10 -20.85 -49.98
N LEU A 827 -31.47 -22.13 -49.81
CA LEU A 827 -31.08 -22.92 -48.65
C LEU A 827 -29.57 -23.10 -48.56
N THR A 828 -28.94 -23.42 -49.71
CA THR A 828 -27.49 -23.60 -49.81
C THR A 828 -26.74 -22.33 -49.44
N MET A 829 -27.15 -21.17 -49.98
CA MET A 829 -26.51 -19.89 -49.69
C MET A 829 -26.70 -19.43 -48.24
N THR A 830 -27.82 -19.77 -47.60
CA THR A 830 -28.10 -19.34 -46.22
C THR A 830 -27.31 -20.13 -45.18
N TYR A 831 -27.09 -21.43 -45.40
CA TYR A 831 -26.55 -22.32 -44.36
C TYR A 831 -25.16 -22.92 -44.66
N LEU A 832 -24.69 -22.92 -45.92
CA LEU A 832 -23.42 -23.55 -46.29
C LEU A 832 -22.32 -22.57 -46.69
N VAL A 833 -22.64 -21.28 -46.83
CA VAL A 833 -21.70 -20.27 -47.32
C VAL A 833 -21.66 -19.10 -46.34
N VAL A 834 -20.46 -18.80 -45.80
CA VAL A 834 -20.24 -17.62 -44.96
C VAL A 834 -19.77 -16.47 -45.86
N LEU A 835 -20.59 -15.44 -45.98
CA LEU A 835 -20.31 -14.25 -46.77
C LEU A 835 -20.56 -12.99 -45.92
N PRO A 836 -19.86 -11.87 -46.21
CA PRO A 836 -20.22 -10.58 -45.64
C PRO A 836 -21.70 -10.26 -45.90
N ALA A 837 -22.37 -9.62 -44.93
CA ALA A 837 -23.82 -9.41 -44.97
C ALA A 837 -24.32 -8.75 -46.27
N ALA A 838 -23.54 -7.80 -46.81
CA ALA A 838 -23.83 -7.15 -48.09
C ALA A 838 -23.87 -8.12 -49.27
N ALA A 839 -22.89 -9.03 -49.36
CA ALA A 839 -22.84 -10.03 -50.42
C ALA A 839 -23.97 -11.06 -50.27
N ALA A 840 -24.20 -11.56 -49.04
CA ALA A 840 -25.26 -12.52 -48.75
C ALA A 840 -26.65 -11.98 -49.12
N TYR A 841 -26.99 -10.77 -48.65
CA TYR A 841 -28.24 -10.09 -49.00
C TYR A 841 -28.37 -9.87 -50.53
N GLY A 842 -27.26 -9.47 -51.15
CA GLY A 842 -27.09 -9.34 -52.60
C GLY A 842 -27.61 -10.55 -53.38
N PHE A 843 -26.96 -11.70 -53.12
CA PHE A 843 -27.26 -12.96 -53.81
C PHE A 843 -28.66 -13.49 -53.49
N LEU A 844 -29.04 -13.52 -52.21
CA LEU A 844 -30.34 -14.06 -51.78
C LEU A 844 -31.51 -13.28 -52.38
N SER A 845 -31.41 -11.94 -52.42
CA SER A 845 -32.44 -11.09 -53.01
C SER A 845 -32.54 -11.26 -54.53
N ALA A 846 -31.40 -11.33 -55.23
CA ALA A 846 -31.37 -11.52 -56.68
C ALA A 846 -32.01 -12.85 -57.11
N ILE A 847 -31.66 -13.96 -56.43
CA ILE A 847 -32.25 -15.27 -56.70
C ILE A 847 -33.77 -15.25 -56.47
N THR A 848 -34.21 -14.64 -55.37
CA THR A 848 -35.63 -14.55 -54.99
C THR A 848 -36.44 -13.75 -56.03
N LEU A 849 -35.94 -12.60 -56.46
CA LEU A 849 -36.60 -11.76 -57.46
C LEU A 849 -36.65 -12.45 -58.82
N PHE A 850 -35.54 -13.05 -59.25
CA PHE A 850 -35.46 -13.78 -60.51
C PHE A 850 -36.48 -14.93 -60.57
N CYS A 851 -36.53 -15.78 -59.55
CA CYS A 851 -37.49 -16.87 -59.45
C CYS A 851 -38.93 -16.35 -59.50
N THR A 852 -39.21 -15.23 -58.83
CA THR A 852 -40.53 -14.60 -58.82
C THR A 852 -40.94 -14.12 -60.21
N VAL A 853 -40.06 -13.37 -60.90
CA VAL A 853 -40.33 -12.85 -62.25
C VAL A 853 -40.56 -13.99 -63.24
N VAL A 854 -39.72 -15.02 -63.23
CA VAL A 854 -39.84 -16.18 -64.13
C VAL A 854 -41.15 -16.94 -63.85
N THR A 855 -41.47 -17.20 -62.58
CA THR A 855 -42.71 -17.87 -62.19
C THR A 855 -43.95 -17.12 -62.68
N MET A 856 -43.97 -15.79 -62.52
CA MET A 856 -45.07 -14.95 -62.98
C MET A 856 -45.14 -14.88 -64.51
N ALA A 857 -44.00 -14.79 -65.20
CA ALA A 857 -43.95 -14.79 -66.67
C ALA A 857 -44.51 -16.11 -67.26
N LEU A 858 -44.12 -17.26 -66.71
CA LEU A 858 -44.65 -18.57 -67.12
C LEU A 858 -46.15 -18.69 -66.84
N MET A 859 -46.64 -18.07 -65.76
CA MET A 859 -48.05 -18.11 -65.41
C MET A 859 -48.94 -17.15 -66.19
N PHE A 860 -48.47 -15.98 -66.56
CA PHE A 860 -49.30 -14.95 -67.19
C PHE A 860 -49.03 -14.77 -68.69
N GLY A 861 -47.82 -15.02 -69.18
CA GLY A 861 -47.43 -14.84 -70.58
C GLY A 861 -48.33 -15.58 -71.59
N PRO A 862 -48.56 -16.89 -71.43
CA PRO A 862 -49.43 -17.66 -72.33
C PRO A 862 -50.91 -17.23 -72.30
N LYS A 863 -51.35 -16.53 -71.24
CA LYS A 863 -52.75 -16.10 -71.06
C LYS A 863 -53.01 -14.77 -71.76
N PHE A 864 -52.09 -13.80 -71.61
CA PHE A 864 -52.23 -12.50 -72.25
C PHE A 864 -52.03 -12.56 -73.77
N THR A 865 -51.20 -13.47 -74.27
CA THR A 865 -51.03 -13.71 -75.72
C THR A 865 -52.28 -14.31 -76.40
N ARG A 866 -53.17 -14.96 -75.63
CA ARG A 866 -54.39 -15.61 -76.14
C ARG A 866 -55.68 -14.80 -75.93
N LEU A 867 -55.58 -13.58 -75.40
CA LEU A 867 -56.75 -12.78 -75.00
C LEU A 867 -57.67 -12.36 -76.15
N ASN A 868 -57.16 -12.36 -77.40
CA ASN A 868 -57.82 -11.84 -78.61
C ASN A 868 -58.14 -12.90 -79.68
N ARG A 869 -58.07 -14.21 -79.37
CA ARG A 869 -58.53 -15.26 -80.31
C ARG A 869 -59.97 -15.63 -80.00
N ASP A 870 -60.88 -15.49 -80.97
CA ASP A 870 -62.26 -15.97 -80.88
C ASP A 870 -62.29 -17.51 -80.91
N ASP A 871 -62.99 -18.12 -79.95
CA ASP A 871 -63.22 -19.57 -79.89
C ASP A 871 -64.20 -19.97 -81.01
N VAL A 872 -63.71 -20.54 -82.10
CA VAL A 872 -64.57 -21.16 -83.15
C VAL A 872 -65.19 -22.43 -82.56
N THR A 873 -66.48 -22.35 -82.21
CA THR A 873 -67.34 -23.50 -81.97
C THR A 873 -67.40 -24.37 -83.23
N THR A 874 -66.93 -25.61 -83.14
CA THR A 874 -67.15 -26.63 -84.17
C THR A 874 -68.36 -27.47 -83.77
N ASP A 875 -69.52 -27.09 -84.29
CA ASP A 875 -70.66 -28.00 -84.50
C ASP A 875 -70.83 -28.20 -86.01
N ALA A 876 -71.25 -29.41 -86.38
CA ALA A 876 -71.75 -29.85 -87.69
C ALA A 876 -70.75 -30.36 -88.77
N THR A 877 -70.60 -31.69 -88.79
CA THR A 877 -70.95 -32.65 -89.87
C THR A 877 -70.51 -32.47 -91.34
N HIS A 878 -69.97 -33.59 -91.86
CA HIS A 878 -70.11 -34.18 -93.21
C HIS A 878 -69.53 -33.45 -94.44
N ALA A 879 -68.48 -34.04 -95.05
CA ALA A 879 -68.58 -34.86 -96.26
C ALA A 879 -67.34 -34.75 -97.20
N THR A 880 -66.80 -35.93 -97.51
CA THR A 880 -66.16 -36.38 -98.78
C THR A 880 -64.94 -35.66 -99.38
N SER A 881 -63.79 -36.31 -99.15
CA SER A 881 -62.93 -37.02 -100.11
C SER A 881 -62.19 -36.29 -101.24
N LYS A 882 -60.94 -36.76 -101.38
CA LYS A 882 -60.03 -36.80 -102.54
C LYS A 882 -59.23 -35.52 -102.78
N GLU A 883 -57.93 -35.59 -102.51
CA GLU A 883 -57.02 -36.06 -103.55
C GLU A 883 -55.67 -36.54 -103.00
N THR A 884 -55.07 -37.38 -103.83
CA THR A 884 -54.01 -38.34 -103.57
C THR A 884 -52.67 -37.77 -104.02
N LYS A 885 -51.61 -38.05 -103.25
CA LYS A 885 -50.33 -38.68 -103.66
C LYS A 885 -49.16 -38.11 -102.86
N THR A 886 -48.58 -38.90 -101.95
CA THR A 886 -47.32 -39.68 -102.11
C THR A 886 -46.11 -38.79 -102.45
N SER A 887 -44.93 -38.92 -101.85
CA SER A 887 -44.34 -39.99 -101.05
C SER A 887 -43.08 -39.47 -100.35
N MET A 888 -42.84 -40.04 -99.17
CA MET A 888 -41.56 -40.45 -98.56
C MET A 888 -40.30 -40.32 -99.43
N VAL A 889 -39.17 -39.96 -98.82
CA VAL A 889 -38.12 -40.95 -98.43
C VAL A 889 -37.31 -40.38 -97.26
N ASN A 890 -37.09 -41.25 -96.28
CA ASN A 890 -36.30 -41.09 -95.08
C ASN A 890 -35.08 -42.00 -95.25
N VAL A 891 -33.85 -41.51 -95.05
CA VAL A 891 -32.69 -42.38 -94.73
C VAL A 891 -31.75 -41.65 -93.77
N SER A 892 -31.46 -42.35 -92.69
CA SER A 892 -30.59 -42.07 -91.56
C SER A 892 -29.10 -42.29 -91.86
N GLY A 893 -28.20 -41.68 -91.08
CA GLY A 893 -26.79 -42.04 -91.11
C GLY A 893 -25.85 -41.25 -90.18
N LEU A 894 -25.56 -41.85 -89.02
CA LEU A 894 -24.26 -41.91 -88.30
C LEU A 894 -23.56 -40.65 -87.69
N SER A 895 -23.54 -40.64 -86.34
CA SER A 895 -22.40 -40.92 -85.45
C SER A 895 -21.13 -40.02 -85.37
N LYS A 896 -20.94 -39.53 -84.13
CA LYS A 896 -19.72 -39.40 -83.26
C LYS A 896 -18.84 -38.12 -83.26
N SER A 897 -18.81 -37.53 -82.05
CA SER A 897 -17.68 -36.98 -81.24
C SER A 897 -16.40 -36.52 -81.95
N ARG A 898 -15.74 -35.41 -81.61
CA ARG A 898 -14.99 -35.18 -80.35
C ARG A 898 -14.34 -33.77 -80.38
N ALA A 899 -14.32 -33.11 -79.22
CA ALA A 899 -13.24 -32.29 -78.63
C ALA A 899 -12.41 -31.24 -79.43
N VAL A 900 -12.49 -30.00 -78.89
CA VAL A 900 -11.38 -29.17 -78.35
C VAL A 900 -10.59 -28.22 -79.28
N SER A 901 -10.65 -26.94 -78.87
CA SER A 901 -9.61 -25.89 -78.83
C SER A 901 -9.28 -25.04 -80.08
N SER A 902 -9.68 -23.78 -79.92
CA SER A 902 -8.85 -22.56 -80.03
C SER A 902 -8.53 -21.94 -81.40
N ALA A 903 -8.88 -20.65 -81.43
CA ALA A 903 -8.17 -19.50 -82.00
C ALA A 903 -8.20 -19.22 -83.50
N ASN A 904 -8.49 -17.94 -83.73
CA ASN A 904 -8.21 -17.05 -84.85
C ASN A 904 -9.11 -17.10 -86.09
N GLY A 905 -9.71 -15.93 -86.37
CA GLY A 905 -10.07 -15.52 -87.72
C GLY A 905 -11.32 -14.66 -87.82
N GLN A 906 -11.23 -13.40 -87.36
CA GLN A 906 -12.15 -12.27 -87.61
C GLN A 906 -13.58 -12.32 -87.04
#